data_AF-A0ABD5ZQM4-F1
#
_entry.id   AF-A0ABD5ZQM4-F1
#
_cell.length_a   1.000
_cell.length_b   1.000
_cell.length_c   1.000
_cell.angle_alpha   90.00
_cell.angle_beta   90.00
_cell.angle_gamma   90.00
#
_symmetry.space_group_name_H-M   'P 1'
#
loop_
_entity.id
_entity.type
_entity.pdbx_description
1 polymer ?
#
loop_
_entity_poly.entity_id
_entity_poly.type
_entity_poly.pdbx_seq_one_letter_code
_entity_poly.pdbx_strand_id
1 'polypeptide(L)'
;MSITREVRSLVDNRPELESAFRAVLAADEPFRFDDLNLSSGTFGEIAASSAITKTEDGAYRVVDREAVRRALDSDLETGGEAGPRISVPSLDPQLTATLGGAVLLVIALRLVSWPRIFQEGTIILSGNDPYLYRYWVEQLVSGSEISVGNLPGGVANGEPLLIVALWAGAEVFGGTRAAVGHVMSWYPVVSAGLTAVMLYLLGVKISGDQRVGIASVALLGVLPGHAMRTSLGFADHHAFDYIWLALVVLSMAVLIASAHRSDQTILGVCGLGVGVAGQTLAWDASVLLLIPVGLTIAVLSILAVYHSRSPARTIAPVLLGVGGGGVVVWIVHTVLGWHTSLGAAAPLIVLGGGLAVAAIGEAVHRTELTARYVFLGEVFAGGLAIGLVSVLRPDLWRLVVRSVTVRLVREGVIVETQNLFGPSFGWLLLFGFVLVLAVPYLAWASWRALEDLRWVVPVVFGWYLLGLATLQIRFVGEFSIFSALFAGLGFVHLAERIDVARPPVPFDPSSDGRSFVVPGRRQIITLLVLFLLVGGLGIVQVPIKINQLTVTDTQYQTAAWMNGYSDEAGWEYPQDYVFSQWDRNRMYNYFVNGESRSYTFAQDNYARFLVSEDPERWYERLRDRTGFVVFAGEATPPGSVGAQLAAFGSRTTNATGLAHYRAVHVSGQYRVFTLVPGATISGNAAPSSTITVTTTLKLNDRSVTYERKVRVRADGSYRVTVPYPGNYTVSEETVRVSEQAVNTGGNVTV
;
A
#
# COMPACT_ATOMS: atom_id res chain seq x y z
N MET A 1 -7.05 42.17 18.88
CA MET A 1 -5.59 42.38 18.87
C MET A 1 -5.05 41.74 20.16
N SER A 2 -3.85 41.15 20.18
CA SER A 2 -3.31 40.57 21.43
C SER A 2 -2.88 41.69 22.39
N ILE A 3 -3.16 41.56 23.69
CA ILE A 3 -2.78 42.53 24.75
C ILE A 3 -1.32 42.96 24.63
N THR A 4 -0.41 42.01 24.38
CA THR A 4 1.03 42.28 24.22
C THR A 4 1.32 43.25 23.07
N ARG A 5 0.63 43.12 21.92
CA ARG A 5 0.84 43.98 20.74
C ARG A 5 0.23 45.37 20.94
N GLU A 6 -0.89 45.45 21.64
CA GLU A 6 -1.57 46.71 21.94
C GLU A 6 -0.76 47.54 22.95
N VAL A 7 -0.32 46.93 24.06
CA VAL A 7 0.54 47.59 25.06
C VAL A 7 1.85 48.05 24.43
N ARG A 8 2.50 47.21 23.61
CA ARG A 8 3.73 47.61 22.91
C ARG A 8 3.50 48.79 21.97
N SER A 9 2.43 48.76 21.17
CA SER A 9 2.09 49.87 20.28
C SER A 9 1.80 51.17 21.04
N LEU A 10 1.19 51.10 22.22
CA LEU A 10 0.95 52.27 23.07
C LEU A 10 2.26 52.84 23.62
N VAL A 11 3.17 51.99 24.10
CA VAL A 11 4.49 52.38 24.60
C VAL A 11 5.39 52.90 23.47
N ASP A 12 5.37 52.31 22.28
CA ASP A 12 6.13 52.78 21.12
C ASP A 12 5.69 54.17 20.66
N ASN A 13 4.38 54.43 20.69
CA ASN A 13 3.83 55.74 20.33
C ASN A 13 4.01 56.79 21.42
N ARG A 14 4.05 56.37 22.70
CA ARG A 14 4.20 57.21 23.89
C ARG A 14 5.07 56.52 24.95
N PRO A 15 6.40 56.71 24.90
CA PRO A 15 7.34 56.03 25.80
C PRO A 15 7.07 56.29 27.29
N GLU A 16 6.48 57.43 27.65
CA GLU A 16 6.10 57.77 29.02
C GLU A 16 5.09 56.79 29.65
N LEU A 17 4.30 56.07 28.84
CA LEU A 17 3.33 55.07 29.32
C LEU A 17 3.98 53.80 29.85
N GLU A 18 5.24 53.53 29.52
CA GLU A 18 5.96 52.35 30.02
C GLU A 18 6.02 52.35 31.56
N SER A 19 6.34 53.52 32.13
CA SER A 19 6.40 53.72 33.58
C SER A 19 5.04 53.47 34.26
N ALA A 20 3.95 53.80 33.56
CA ALA A 20 2.59 53.63 34.04
C ALA A 20 2.14 52.16 34.04
N PHE A 21 2.46 51.41 32.98
CA PHE A 21 2.23 49.97 32.97
C PHE A 21 3.09 49.23 34.00
N ARG A 22 4.35 49.67 34.24
CA ARG A 22 5.20 49.10 35.32
C ARG A 22 4.63 49.40 36.71
N ALA A 23 4.08 50.60 36.94
CA ALA A 23 3.43 50.95 38.21
C ALA A 23 2.20 50.08 38.49
N VAL A 24 1.36 49.84 37.48
CA VAL A 24 0.19 48.97 37.59
C VAL A 24 0.59 47.49 37.79
N LEU A 25 1.67 47.02 37.18
CA LEU A 25 2.23 45.68 37.42
C LEU A 25 2.90 45.51 38.78
N ALA A 26 3.22 46.60 39.48
CA ALA A 26 3.77 46.58 40.83
C ALA A 26 2.68 46.73 41.91
N ALA A 27 1.48 47.20 41.54
CA ALA A 27 0.36 47.34 42.46
C ALA A 27 -0.29 46.00 42.82
N ASP A 28 -0.78 45.93 44.06
CA ASP A 28 -1.63 44.88 44.56
C ASP A 28 -3.03 45.02 43.96
N GLU A 29 -3.58 43.92 43.45
CA GLU A 29 -4.92 43.92 42.84
C GLU A 29 -6.01 43.55 43.87
N PRO A 30 -7.19 44.20 43.81
CA PRO A 30 -7.55 45.31 42.92
C PRO A 30 -7.01 46.65 43.43
N PHE A 31 -6.57 47.54 42.52
CA PHE A 31 -6.04 48.87 42.85
C PHE A 31 -6.99 49.99 42.38
N ARG A 32 -6.94 51.15 43.02
CA ARG A 32 -7.61 52.39 42.60
C ARG A 32 -6.59 53.35 41.99
N PHE A 33 -7.10 54.37 41.29
CA PHE A 33 -6.25 55.44 40.76
C PHE A 33 -5.39 56.09 41.85
N ASP A 34 -5.98 56.33 43.02
CA ASP A 34 -5.33 56.99 44.16
C ASP A 34 -4.18 56.15 44.77
N ASP A 35 -4.12 54.86 44.47
CA ASP A 35 -3.08 53.94 44.93
C ASP A 35 -1.82 53.96 44.04
N LEU A 36 -1.90 54.65 42.89
CA LEU A 36 -0.83 54.72 41.90
C LEU A 36 -0.27 56.14 41.83
N ASN A 37 1.05 56.28 41.84
CA ASN A 37 1.71 57.58 41.63
C ASN A 37 1.72 57.96 40.14
N LEU A 38 0.54 58.16 39.55
CA LEU A 38 0.33 58.45 38.13
C LEU A 38 -0.54 59.69 37.93
N SER A 39 -0.35 60.41 36.83
CA SER A 39 -1.25 61.50 36.45
C SER A 39 -2.60 60.95 35.97
N SER A 40 -3.70 61.69 36.19
CA SER A 40 -5.04 61.27 35.77
C SER A 40 -5.16 61.07 34.25
N GLY A 41 -4.40 61.84 33.46
CA GLY A 41 -4.32 61.66 32.01
C GLY A 41 -3.62 60.36 31.62
N THR A 42 -2.45 60.09 32.21
CA THR A 42 -1.69 58.85 31.98
C THR A 42 -2.48 57.61 32.39
N PHE A 43 -3.17 57.67 33.53
CA PHE A 43 -4.01 56.58 34.01
C PHE A 43 -5.23 56.35 33.11
N GLY A 44 -5.87 57.41 32.63
CA GLY A 44 -7.01 57.30 31.70
C GLY A 44 -6.64 56.61 30.39
N GLU A 45 -5.43 56.82 29.88
CA GLU A 45 -4.94 56.19 28.65
C GLU A 45 -4.65 54.70 28.82
N ILE A 46 -4.00 54.29 29.91
CA ILE A 46 -3.76 52.87 30.18
C ILE A 46 -5.06 52.13 30.55
N ALA A 47 -6.01 52.79 31.22
CA ALA A 47 -7.32 52.24 31.57
C ALA A 47 -8.25 52.09 30.37
N ALA A 48 -8.00 52.84 29.28
CA ALA A 48 -8.71 52.69 28.00
C ALA A 48 -8.17 51.51 27.15
N SER A 49 -7.01 50.96 27.51
CA SER A 49 -6.45 49.79 26.82
C SER A 49 -7.13 48.49 27.23
N SER A 50 -7.03 47.46 26.40
CA SER A 50 -7.50 46.11 26.74
C SER A 50 -6.71 45.41 27.86
N ALA A 51 -5.62 46.02 28.34
CA ALA A 51 -4.74 45.47 29.36
C ALA A 51 -5.26 45.67 30.80
N ILE A 52 -6.13 46.65 31.03
CA ILE A 52 -6.68 46.99 32.35
C ILE A 52 -8.20 46.92 32.27
N THR A 53 -8.84 46.35 33.28
CA THR A 53 -10.31 46.29 33.36
C THR A 53 -10.81 46.77 34.72
N LYS A 54 -11.98 47.39 34.72
CA LYS A 54 -12.63 47.94 35.91
C LYS A 54 -13.53 46.89 36.57
N THR A 55 -13.42 46.72 37.88
CA THR A 55 -14.26 45.83 38.69
C THR A 55 -15.59 46.49 39.04
N GLU A 56 -16.56 45.69 39.50
CA GLU A 56 -17.92 46.16 39.86
C GLU A 56 -17.89 47.24 40.97
N ASP A 57 -16.93 47.18 41.90
CA ASP A 57 -16.73 48.15 43.00
C ASP A 57 -15.95 49.41 42.59
N GLY A 58 -15.67 49.57 41.30
CA GLY A 58 -14.99 50.72 40.72
C GLY A 58 -13.47 50.76 40.90
N ALA A 59 -12.85 49.65 41.32
CA ALA A 59 -11.41 49.44 41.31
C ALA A 59 -10.94 48.85 39.96
N TYR A 60 -9.65 48.62 39.78
CA TYR A 60 -9.04 48.15 38.53
C TYR A 60 -8.16 46.92 38.75
N ARG A 61 -8.02 46.08 37.72
CA ARG A 61 -7.13 44.92 37.67
C ARG A 61 -6.48 44.78 36.30
N VAL A 62 -5.32 44.14 36.22
CA VAL A 62 -4.66 43.81 34.95
C VAL A 62 -5.26 42.52 34.40
N VAL A 63 -5.64 42.52 33.12
CA VAL A 63 -6.30 41.38 32.48
C VAL A 63 -5.36 40.18 32.34
N ASP A 64 -4.10 40.43 31.97
CA ASP A 64 -3.05 39.41 31.84
C ASP A 64 -1.68 40.04 32.17
N ARG A 65 -1.23 39.89 33.41
CA ARG A 65 0.02 40.50 33.91
C ARG A 65 1.25 40.00 33.14
N GLU A 66 1.24 38.75 32.69
CA GLU A 66 2.38 38.15 31.99
C GLU A 66 2.45 38.60 30.53
N ALA A 67 1.30 38.88 29.90
CA ALA A 67 1.25 39.52 28.59
C ALA A 67 1.73 40.97 28.59
N VAL A 68 1.39 41.74 29.65
CA VAL A 68 1.86 43.13 29.82
C VAL A 68 3.34 43.16 30.16
N ARG A 69 3.83 42.30 31.08
CA ARG A 69 5.26 42.19 31.42
C ARG A 69 6.11 41.86 30.19
N ARG A 70 5.70 40.87 29.39
CA ARG A 70 6.37 40.53 28.13
C ARG A 70 6.42 41.68 27.12
N ALA A 71 5.41 42.55 27.09
CA ALA A 71 5.39 43.71 26.18
C ALA A 71 6.41 44.79 26.59
N LEU A 72 6.68 44.91 27.89
CA LEU A 72 7.60 45.91 28.48
C LEU A 72 9.05 45.42 28.50
N ASP A 73 9.27 44.11 28.66
CA ASP A 73 10.60 43.52 28.77
C ASP A 73 11.19 43.10 27.41
N SER A 74 10.39 43.10 26.34
CA SER A 74 10.89 42.81 25.01
C SER A 74 11.57 44.04 24.39
N ASP A 75 12.90 44.03 24.34
CA ASP A 75 13.66 44.64 23.24
C ASP A 75 13.30 43.86 21.97
N LEU A 76 12.17 44.22 21.36
CA LEU A 76 11.92 43.84 19.97
C LEU A 76 12.85 44.69 19.12
N GLU A 77 13.98 44.08 18.75
CA GLU A 77 14.93 44.56 17.76
C GLU A 77 14.21 45.28 16.62
N THR A 78 14.52 46.56 16.47
CA THR A 78 14.24 47.33 15.27
C THR A 78 14.81 46.60 14.05
N GLY A 79 13.91 46.11 13.18
CA GLY A 79 14.16 45.89 11.75
C GLY A 79 15.51 45.31 11.36
N GLY A 80 15.75 44.04 11.65
CA GLY A 80 16.75 43.21 10.99
C GLY A 80 16.10 41.94 10.45
N GLU A 81 16.35 41.60 9.18
CA GLU A 81 15.80 40.42 8.51
C GLU A 81 16.02 39.14 9.33
N ALA A 82 14.98 38.68 10.02
CA ALA A 82 14.98 37.40 10.71
C ALA A 82 14.64 36.29 9.71
N GLY A 83 15.65 35.49 9.34
CA GLY A 83 15.42 34.19 8.72
C GLY A 83 14.51 33.31 9.59
N PRO A 84 13.79 32.33 8.99
CA PRO A 84 12.78 31.56 9.69
C PRO A 84 13.43 30.73 10.81
N ARG A 85 13.28 31.18 12.06
CA ARG A 85 13.59 30.37 13.24
C ARG A 85 12.49 29.34 13.44
N ILE A 86 12.78 28.10 13.07
CA ILE A 86 11.94 26.94 13.37
C ILE A 86 12.05 26.68 14.88
N SER A 87 11.09 27.20 15.65
CA SER A 87 10.89 26.78 17.04
C SER A 87 10.32 25.37 17.05
N VAL A 88 11.08 24.40 17.55
CA VAL A 88 10.59 23.03 17.75
C VAL A 88 9.50 23.08 18.84
N PRO A 89 8.24 22.69 18.56
CA PRO A 89 7.21 22.67 19.59
C PRO A 89 7.64 21.79 20.75
N SER A 90 7.41 22.23 22.00
CA SER A 90 7.56 21.35 23.16
C SER A 90 6.53 20.23 23.05
N LEU A 91 6.97 19.04 22.65
CA LEU A 91 6.12 17.86 22.58
C LEU A 91 5.86 17.35 23.99
N ASP A 92 4.60 17.10 24.33
CA ASP A 92 4.25 16.39 25.56
C ASP A 92 4.93 15.00 25.55
N PRO A 93 5.83 14.69 26.50
CA PRO A 93 6.53 13.42 26.55
C PRO A 93 5.56 12.22 26.65
N GLN A 94 4.43 12.39 27.34
CA GLN A 94 3.45 11.31 27.54
C GLN A 94 2.69 10.99 26.26
N LEU A 95 2.24 12.03 25.55
CA LEU A 95 1.66 11.91 24.22
C LEU A 95 2.64 11.25 23.26
N THR A 96 3.90 11.71 23.26
CA THR A 96 4.95 11.21 22.36
C THR A 96 5.24 9.74 22.63
N ALA A 97 5.34 9.33 23.90
CA ALA A 97 5.53 7.94 24.27
C ALA A 97 4.33 7.06 23.87
N THR A 98 3.10 7.55 24.02
CA THR A 98 1.88 6.80 23.65
C THR A 98 1.76 6.64 22.15
N LEU A 99 1.98 7.71 21.38
CA LEU A 99 2.01 7.66 19.92
C LEU A 99 3.15 6.76 19.43
N GLY A 100 4.33 6.88 20.04
CA GLY A 100 5.47 6.00 19.80
C GLY A 100 5.11 4.54 20.01
N GLY A 101 4.41 4.21 21.10
CA GLY A 101 3.89 2.85 21.36
C GLY A 101 2.90 2.37 20.29
N ALA A 102 2.00 3.22 19.81
CA ALA A 102 1.05 2.86 18.75
C ALA A 102 1.76 2.63 17.39
N VAL A 103 2.75 3.46 17.04
CA VAL A 103 3.56 3.27 15.83
C VAL A 103 4.46 2.04 15.96
N LEU A 104 5.03 1.78 17.14
CA LEU A 104 5.80 0.57 17.42
C LEU A 104 4.93 -0.68 17.29
N LEU A 105 3.65 -0.65 17.70
CA LEU A 105 2.72 -1.75 17.46
C LEU A 105 2.53 -2.01 15.95
N VAL A 106 2.37 -0.95 15.15
CA VAL A 106 2.29 -1.07 13.68
C VAL A 106 3.54 -1.79 13.18
N ILE A 107 4.74 -1.27 13.51
CA ILE A 107 6.03 -1.81 13.06
C ILE A 107 6.21 -3.26 13.51
N ALA A 108 6.01 -3.57 14.78
CA ALA A 108 6.20 -4.91 15.35
C ALA A 108 5.39 -5.97 14.60
N LEU A 109 4.13 -5.66 14.27
CA LEU A 109 3.26 -6.56 13.52
C LEU A 109 3.67 -6.75 12.05
N ARG A 110 4.47 -5.82 11.47
CA ARG A 110 5.03 -5.98 10.11
C ARG A 110 6.31 -6.81 10.11
N LEU A 111 6.94 -7.03 11.26
CA LEU A 111 8.20 -7.78 11.40
C LEU A 111 8.01 -9.27 11.67
N VAL A 112 6.77 -9.78 11.73
CA VAL A 112 6.50 -11.20 12.00
C VAL A 112 7.11 -12.16 10.97
N SER A 113 7.37 -11.70 9.74
CA SER A 113 8.04 -12.45 8.68
C SER A 113 9.56 -12.50 8.81
N TRP A 114 10.18 -11.81 9.79
CA TRP A 114 11.64 -11.68 9.92
C TRP A 114 12.43 -12.98 9.67
N PRO A 115 12.11 -14.12 10.34
CA PRO A 115 12.90 -15.34 10.17
C PRO A 115 12.80 -15.94 8.77
N ARG A 116 11.76 -15.58 8.00
CA ARG A 116 11.57 -16.03 6.62
C ARG A 116 12.29 -15.15 5.62
N ILE A 117 12.45 -13.85 5.92
CA ILE A 117 13.07 -12.88 5.01
C ILE A 117 14.58 -12.93 5.07
N PHE A 118 15.16 -13.00 6.27
CA PHE A 118 16.60 -13.04 6.46
C PHE A 118 17.03 -14.46 6.82
N GLN A 119 17.59 -15.18 5.84
CA GLN A 119 18.03 -16.58 6.00
C GLN A 119 19.47 -16.74 5.53
N GLU A 120 20.37 -17.18 6.43
CA GLU A 120 21.75 -17.60 6.07
C GLU A 120 22.55 -16.59 5.22
N GLY A 121 22.34 -15.28 5.44
CA GLY A 121 22.99 -14.21 4.66
C GLY A 121 22.28 -13.85 3.34
N THR A 122 21.21 -14.56 2.99
CA THR A 122 20.36 -14.29 1.83
C THR A 122 19.08 -13.57 2.26
N ILE A 123 18.64 -12.61 1.43
CA ILE A 123 17.37 -11.90 1.60
C ILE A 123 16.34 -12.52 0.65
N ILE A 124 15.29 -13.12 1.20
CA ILE A 124 14.22 -13.80 0.48
C ILE A 124 12.97 -12.93 0.57
N LEU A 125 12.57 -12.32 -0.55
CA LEU A 125 11.37 -11.50 -0.60
C LEU A 125 10.11 -12.38 -0.62
N SER A 126 9.02 -11.83 -0.08
CA SER A 126 7.69 -12.45 -0.09
C SER A 126 7.00 -12.27 -1.43
N GLY A 127 6.04 -13.13 -1.74
CA GLY A 127 5.26 -13.05 -2.98
C GLY A 127 6.08 -13.37 -4.24
N ASN A 128 5.63 -12.83 -5.38
CA ASN A 128 6.23 -13.03 -6.70
C ASN A 128 6.72 -11.73 -7.30
N ASP A 129 5.86 -10.71 -7.31
CA ASP A 129 6.10 -9.42 -7.95
C ASP A 129 7.27 -8.62 -7.34
N PRO A 130 7.57 -8.74 -6.03
CA PRO A 130 8.82 -8.21 -5.46
C PRO A 130 10.10 -8.60 -6.23
N TYR A 131 10.15 -9.79 -6.85
CA TYR A 131 11.30 -10.22 -7.65
C TYR A 131 11.39 -9.54 -9.02
N LEU A 132 10.30 -8.96 -9.55
CA LEU A 132 10.33 -8.10 -10.73
C LEU A 132 10.99 -6.75 -10.40
N TYR A 133 10.60 -6.13 -9.28
CA TYR A 133 11.22 -4.87 -8.85
C TYR A 133 12.69 -5.09 -8.53
N ARG A 134 13.02 -6.19 -7.85
CA ARG A 134 14.40 -6.52 -7.50
C ARG A 134 15.27 -6.66 -8.73
N TYR A 135 14.78 -7.36 -9.76
CA TYR A 135 15.46 -7.47 -11.05
C TYR A 135 15.81 -6.08 -11.60
N TRP A 136 14.83 -5.19 -11.76
CA TRP A 136 15.09 -3.89 -12.38
C TRP A 136 15.96 -2.96 -11.53
N VAL A 137 15.81 -2.99 -10.20
CA VAL A 137 16.66 -2.21 -9.31
C VAL A 137 18.10 -2.73 -9.35
N GLU A 138 18.32 -4.04 -9.35
CA GLU A 138 19.66 -4.63 -9.49
C GLU A 138 20.28 -4.32 -10.87
N GLN A 139 19.49 -4.26 -11.95
CA GLN A 139 19.96 -3.83 -13.27
C GLN A 139 20.34 -2.35 -13.33
N LEU A 140 19.64 -1.48 -12.60
CA LEU A 140 20.01 -0.06 -12.49
C LEU A 140 21.30 0.13 -11.68
N VAL A 141 21.41 -0.58 -10.55
CA VAL A 141 22.61 -0.54 -9.70
C VAL A 141 23.85 -1.11 -10.41
N SER A 142 23.68 -2.15 -11.25
CA SER A 142 24.81 -2.75 -11.97
C SER A 142 25.39 -1.86 -13.07
N GLY A 143 24.74 -0.73 -13.41
CA GLY A 143 25.17 0.14 -14.50
C GLY A 143 24.96 -0.48 -15.88
N SER A 144 23.94 -1.33 -16.04
CA SER A 144 23.51 -1.87 -17.33
C SER A 144 23.11 -0.76 -18.33
N GLU A 145 22.71 -1.11 -19.56
CA GLU A 145 22.23 -0.15 -20.58
C GLU A 145 20.98 0.67 -20.17
N ILE A 146 20.45 0.44 -18.97
CA ILE A 146 19.25 1.07 -18.41
C ILE A 146 19.65 2.24 -17.51
N SER A 147 18.93 3.36 -17.65
CA SER A 147 19.06 4.52 -16.76
C SER A 147 17.69 5.10 -16.42
N VAL A 148 17.67 6.06 -15.48
CA VAL A 148 16.46 6.81 -15.09
C VAL A 148 15.71 7.41 -16.29
N GLY A 149 16.44 7.84 -17.33
CA GLY A 149 15.87 8.40 -18.56
C GLY A 149 15.58 7.38 -19.67
N ASN A 150 15.98 6.12 -19.50
CA ASN A 150 15.80 5.04 -20.48
C ASN A 150 15.30 3.76 -19.80
N LEU A 151 14.26 3.88 -18.99
CA LEU A 151 13.65 2.72 -18.34
C LEU A 151 12.91 1.85 -19.37
N PRO A 152 12.89 0.52 -19.20
CA PRO A 152 12.12 -0.38 -20.05
C PRO A 152 10.66 0.03 -20.10
N GLY A 153 10.02 -0.06 -21.26
CA GLY A 153 8.65 0.44 -21.48
C GLY A 153 7.61 -0.09 -20.48
N GLY A 154 7.74 -1.32 -19.98
CA GLY A 154 6.85 -1.87 -18.96
C GLY A 154 6.99 -1.20 -17.58
N VAL A 155 8.20 -0.75 -17.23
CA VAL A 155 8.49 0.00 -16.01
C VAL A 155 8.16 1.47 -16.21
N ALA A 156 8.66 2.06 -17.30
CA ALA A 156 8.47 3.47 -17.62
C ALA A 156 6.99 3.84 -17.67
N ASN A 157 6.15 3.00 -18.29
CA ASN A 157 4.71 3.27 -18.39
C ASN A 157 3.87 2.80 -17.20
N GLY A 158 4.48 2.10 -16.24
CA GLY A 158 3.84 1.49 -15.08
C GLY A 158 4.14 2.27 -13.79
N GLU A 159 5.18 1.84 -13.08
CA GLU A 159 5.50 2.30 -11.72
C GLU A 159 6.94 2.85 -11.64
N PRO A 160 7.31 3.83 -12.49
CA PRO A 160 8.70 4.27 -12.62
C PRO A 160 9.25 4.90 -11.34
N LEU A 161 8.42 5.64 -10.59
CA LEU A 161 8.87 6.32 -9.37
C LEU A 161 9.30 5.33 -8.29
N LEU A 162 8.62 4.19 -8.15
CA LEU A 162 8.98 3.17 -7.17
C LEU A 162 10.37 2.61 -7.46
N ILE A 163 10.61 2.17 -8.70
CA ILE A 163 11.90 1.63 -9.12
C ILE A 163 13.03 2.63 -8.86
N VAL A 164 12.83 3.90 -9.24
CA VAL A 164 13.85 4.93 -9.06
C VAL A 164 14.05 5.28 -7.59
N ALA A 165 13.00 5.30 -6.76
CA ALA A 165 13.14 5.52 -5.33
C ALA A 165 13.90 4.38 -4.64
N LEU A 166 13.63 3.11 -5.02
CA LEU A 166 14.35 1.95 -4.50
C LEU A 166 15.81 1.93 -4.95
N TRP A 167 16.08 2.25 -6.21
CA TRP A 167 17.43 2.40 -6.75
C TRP A 167 18.19 3.51 -6.02
N ALA A 168 17.62 4.72 -5.92
CA ALA A 168 18.26 5.83 -5.23
C ALA A 168 18.53 5.51 -3.75
N GLY A 169 17.62 4.79 -3.09
CA GLY A 169 17.84 4.25 -1.75
C GLY A 169 19.01 3.28 -1.71
N ALA A 170 19.08 2.33 -2.65
CA ALA A 170 20.16 1.35 -2.71
C ALA A 170 21.53 2.00 -2.99
N GLU A 171 21.59 3.04 -3.83
CA GLU A 171 22.80 3.84 -4.08
C GLU A 171 23.31 4.51 -2.80
N VAL A 172 22.40 5.10 -2.00
CA VAL A 172 22.77 5.71 -0.70
C VAL A 172 23.39 4.68 0.25
N PHE A 173 22.93 3.43 0.20
CA PHE A 173 23.48 2.32 1.00
C PHE A 173 24.58 1.53 0.30
N GLY A 174 25.23 2.11 -0.71
CA GLY A 174 26.47 1.62 -1.30
C GLY A 174 26.34 0.97 -2.68
N GLY A 175 25.17 0.99 -3.31
CA GLY A 175 25.02 0.57 -4.71
C GLY A 175 25.39 -0.91 -4.93
N THR A 176 25.00 -1.80 -4.02
CA THR A 176 25.25 -3.25 -4.14
C THR A 176 23.97 -4.05 -4.18
N ARG A 177 24.00 -5.30 -4.70
CA ARG A 177 22.85 -6.23 -4.63
C ARG A 177 22.36 -6.44 -3.18
N ALA A 178 23.28 -6.44 -2.21
CA ALA A 178 22.93 -6.52 -0.79
C ALA A 178 22.16 -5.27 -0.32
N ALA A 179 22.60 -4.07 -0.73
CA ALA A 179 21.89 -2.83 -0.46
C ALA A 179 20.48 -2.84 -1.06
N VAL A 180 20.33 -3.34 -2.30
CA VAL A 180 19.01 -3.53 -2.94
C VAL A 180 18.11 -4.42 -2.08
N GLY A 181 18.59 -5.60 -1.67
CA GLY A 181 17.82 -6.51 -0.83
C GLY A 181 17.40 -5.88 0.51
N HIS A 182 18.26 -5.11 1.15
CA HIS A 182 17.93 -4.41 2.41
C HIS A 182 16.91 -3.29 2.20
N VAL A 183 17.10 -2.42 1.22
CA VAL A 183 16.16 -1.33 0.92
C VAL A 183 14.78 -1.89 0.57
N MET A 184 14.74 -2.91 -0.28
CA MET A 184 13.50 -3.56 -0.68
C MET A 184 12.80 -4.27 0.47
N SER A 185 13.54 -4.95 1.35
CA SER A 185 12.92 -5.62 2.50
C SER A 185 12.32 -4.65 3.52
N TRP A 186 12.97 -3.50 3.74
CA TRP A 186 12.59 -2.55 4.79
C TRP A 186 11.61 -1.45 4.37
N TYR A 187 11.63 -1.01 3.11
CA TYR A 187 10.77 0.12 2.73
C TYR A 187 9.27 -0.11 3.00
N PRO A 188 8.68 -1.32 2.89
CA PRO A 188 7.25 -1.48 3.17
C PRO A 188 6.91 -1.18 4.63
N VAL A 189 7.84 -1.51 5.55
CA VAL A 189 7.72 -1.23 6.98
C VAL A 189 7.86 0.28 7.24
N VAL A 190 8.80 0.94 6.56
CA VAL A 190 8.96 2.40 6.61
C VAL A 190 7.69 3.09 6.10
N SER A 191 7.12 2.61 4.99
CA SER A 191 5.85 3.10 4.46
C SER A 191 4.70 2.94 5.47
N ALA A 192 4.64 1.82 6.19
CA ALA A 192 3.64 1.61 7.23
C ALA A 192 3.76 2.66 8.35
N GLY A 193 4.99 2.95 8.78
CA GLY A 193 5.27 3.96 9.80
C GLY A 193 4.89 5.37 9.34
N LEU A 194 5.27 5.75 8.12
CA LEU A 194 4.91 7.05 7.54
C LEU A 194 3.39 7.21 7.38
N THR A 195 2.72 6.16 6.89
CA THR A 195 1.25 6.13 6.76
C THR A 195 0.59 6.28 8.14
N ALA A 196 1.10 5.59 9.16
CA ALA A 196 0.61 5.72 10.54
C ALA A 196 0.76 7.15 11.09
N VAL A 197 1.90 7.79 10.87
CA VAL A 197 2.11 9.19 11.30
C VAL A 197 1.15 10.14 10.59
N MET A 198 0.99 10.00 9.27
CA MET A 198 0.04 10.82 8.50
C MET A 198 -1.42 10.56 8.92
N LEU A 199 -1.78 9.31 9.23
CA LEU A 199 -3.09 8.95 9.76
C LEU A 199 -3.34 9.57 11.15
N TYR A 200 -2.34 9.59 12.02
CA TYR A 200 -2.42 10.31 13.30
C TYR A 200 -2.72 11.79 13.05
N LEU A 201 -1.93 12.46 12.21
CA LEU A 201 -2.11 13.88 11.89
C LEU A 201 -3.50 14.15 11.28
N LEU A 202 -3.96 13.28 10.39
CA LEU A 202 -5.29 13.34 9.79
C LEU A 202 -6.38 13.21 10.86
N GLY A 203 -6.28 12.20 11.72
CA GLY A 203 -7.22 11.95 12.81
C GLY A 203 -7.34 13.14 13.75
N VAL A 204 -6.21 13.72 14.16
CA VAL A 204 -6.18 14.92 15.01
C VAL A 204 -6.75 16.14 14.28
N LYS A 205 -6.39 16.36 13.02
CA LYS A 205 -6.86 17.54 12.26
C LYS A 205 -8.38 17.53 12.07
N ILE A 206 -8.96 16.36 11.81
CA ILE A 206 -10.39 16.23 11.51
C ILE A 206 -11.22 16.19 12.79
N SER A 207 -10.81 15.39 13.78
CA SER A 207 -11.55 15.26 15.03
C SER A 207 -11.30 16.38 16.02
N GLY A 208 -10.14 17.04 15.98
CA GLY A 208 -9.66 17.93 17.03
C GLY A 208 -9.16 17.20 18.28
N ASP A 209 -9.00 15.87 18.24
CA ASP A 209 -8.73 15.02 19.40
C ASP A 209 -7.53 14.09 19.17
N GLN A 210 -6.51 14.21 20.03
CA GLN A 210 -5.29 13.38 19.97
C GLN A 210 -5.56 11.90 20.21
N ARG A 211 -6.58 11.56 21.00
CA ARG A 211 -6.92 10.18 21.35
C ARG A 211 -7.49 9.44 20.14
N VAL A 212 -8.27 10.14 19.31
CA VAL A 212 -8.81 9.60 18.06
C VAL A 212 -7.66 9.28 17.09
N GLY A 213 -6.67 10.16 16.99
CA GLY A 213 -5.45 9.92 16.20
C GLY A 213 -4.70 8.67 16.66
N ILE A 214 -4.43 8.54 17.98
CA ILE A 214 -3.72 7.38 18.55
C ILE A 214 -4.50 6.08 18.33
N ALA A 215 -5.81 6.10 18.60
CA ALA A 215 -6.68 4.93 18.40
C ALA A 215 -6.71 4.50 16.92
N SER A 216 -6.72 5.46 15.99
CA SER A 216 -6.66 5.19 14.56
C SER A 216 -5.37 4.48 14.17
N VAL A 217 -4.21 4.93 14.69
CA VAL A 217 -2.91 4.27 14.44
C VAL A 217 -2.87 2.86 15.03
N ALA A 218 -3.31 2.68 16.27
CA ALA A 218 -3.32 1.38 16.92
C ALA A 218 -4.20 0.37 16.13
N LEU A 219 -5.36 0.81 15.65
CA LEU A 219 -6.27 -0.01 14.85
C LEU A 219 -5.71 -0.29 13.43
N LEU A 220 -5.02 0.66 12.79
CA LEU A 220 -4.27 0.40 11.55
C LEU A 220 -3.21 -0.69 11.75
N GLY A 221 -2.59 -0.73 12.93
CA GLY A 221 -1.64 -1.74 13.33
C GLY A 221 -2.17 -3.17 13.18
N VAL A 222 -3.44 -3.39 13.51
CA VAL A 222 -4.05 -4.71 13.56
C VAL A 222 -4.91 -5.05 12.34
N LEU A 223 -4.94 -4.22 11.28
CA LEU A 223 -5.67 -4.50 10.05
C LEU A 223 -4.87 -5.43 9.11
N PRO A 224 -5.27 -6.71 8.93
CA PRO A 224 -4.51 -7.66 8.10
C PRO A 224 -4.35 -7.22 6.66
N GLY A 225 -5.37 -6.59 6.08
CA GLY A 225 -5.35 -6.11 4.69
C GLY A 225 -4.27 -5.06 4.41
N HIS A 226 -4.00 -4.17 5.35
CA HIS A 226 -2.87 -3.24 5.26
C HIS A 226 -1.55 -3.92 5.65
N ALA A 227 -1.57 -4.75 6.70
CA ALA A 227 -0.35 -5.35 7.25
C ALA A 227 0.34 -6.29 6.25
N MET A 228 -0.41 -7.12 5.52
CA MET A 228 0.17 -8.05 4.54
C MET A 228 0.94 -7.33 3.43
N ARG A 229 0.44 -6.17 2.97
CA ARG A 229 1.05 -5.35 1.91
C ARG A 229 2.16 -4.41 2.37
N THR A 230 2.31 -4.24 3.69
CA THR A 230 3.35 -3.39 4.28
C THR A 230 4.33 -4.19 5.15
N SER A 231 4.24 -5.52 5.07
CA SER A 231 5.08 -6.42 5.84
C SER A 231 6.53 -6.43 5.34
N LEU A 232 7.45 -6.73 6.24
CA LEU A 232 8.86 -6.88 5.92
C LEU A 232 9.03 -7.90 4.79
N GLY A 233 9.76 -7.50 3.75
CA GLY A 233 10.06 -8.33 2.58
C GLY A 233 8.94 -8.41 1.53
N PHE A 234 7.76 -7.81 1.74
CA PHE A 234 6.74 -7.67 0.69
C PHE A 234 6.93 -6.37 -0.09
N ALA A 235 7.99 -6.34 -0.90
CA ALA A 235 8.50 -5.19 -1.62
C ALA A 235 7.69 -4.90 -2.91
N ASP A 236 6.40 -4.61 -2.75
CA ASP A 236 5.45 -4.33 -3.84
C ASP A 236 4.95 -2.86 -3.82
N HIS A 237 4.45 -2.36 -4.94
CA HIS A 237 4.02 -0.96 -5.14
C HIS A 237 2.98 -0.49 -4.12
N HIS A 238 2.09 -1.37 -3.66
CA HIS A 238 1.05 -1.04 -2.70
C HIS A 238 1.53 -0.28 -1.47
N ALA A 239 2.64 -0.70 -0.86
CA ALA A 239 3.17 -0.01 0.32
C ALA A 239 3.60 1.42 0.00
N PHE A 240 4.10 1.64 -1.21
CA PHE A 240 4.53 2.96 -1.68
C PHE A 240 3.32 3.86 -1.95
N ASP A 241 2.24 3.31 -2.52
CA ASP A 241 1.00 4.03 -2.80
C ASP A 241 0.33 4.60 -1.55
N TYR A 242 0.40 3.87 -0.42
CA TYR A 242 -0.25 4.29 0.84
C TYR A 242 0.33 5.59 1.40
N ILE A 243 1.63 5.83 1.19
CA ILE A 243 2.27 7.11 1.58
C ILE A 243 1.63 8.26 0.81
N TRP A 244 1.52 8.11 -0.52
CA TRP A 244 1.00 9.16 -1.38
C TRP A 244 -0.49 9.41 -1.15
N LEU A 245 -1.27 8.35 -0.98
CA LEU A 245 -2.69 8.44 -0.64
C LEU A 245 -2.89 9.15 0.70
N ALA A 246 -2.13 8.78 1.73
CA ALA A 246 -2.20 9.43 3.04
C ALA A 246 -1.80 10.92 2.95
N LEU A 247 -0.77 11.25 2.17
CA LEU A 247 -0.32 12.63 1.96
C LEU A 247 -1.38 13.46 1.22
N VAL A 248 -2.00 12.94 0.15
CA VAL A 248 -3.08 13.61 -0.59
C VAL A 248 -4.24 13.93 0.36
N VAL A 249 -4.70 12.94 1.11
CA VAL A 249 -5.85 13.06 2.02
C VAL A 249 -5.55 14.04 3.16
N LEU A 250 -4.38 13.93 3.78
CA LEU A 250 -3.93 14.84 4.84
C LEU A 250 -3.83 16.28 4.30
N SER A 251 -3.24 16.47 3.12
CA SER A 251 -3.08 17.78 2.52
C SER A 251 -4.43 18.43 2.19
N MET A 252 -5.37 17.66 1.63
CA MET A 252 -6.74 18.15 1.39
C MET A 252 -7.47 18.50 2.69
N ALA A 253 -7.35 17.66 3.73
CA ALA A 253 -7.94 17.95 5.04
C ALA A 253 -7.33 19.21 5.67
N VAL A 254 -6.01 19.43 5.53
CA VAL A 254 -5.33 20.65 5.96
C VAL A 254 -5.87 21.85 5.20
N LEU A 255 -6.00 21.78 3.88
CA LEU A 255 -6.49 22.89 3.05
C LEU A 255 -7.92 23.30 3.40
N ILE A 256 -8.81 22.34 3.66
CA ILE A 256 -10.21 22.61 3.99
C ILE A 256 -10.37 23.19 5.40
N ALA A 257 -9.52 22.78 6.33
CA ALA A 257 -9.59 23.19 7.73
C ALA A 257 -8.81 24.47 8.06
N SER A 258 -8.02 25.00 7.12
CA SER A 258 -7.15 26.16 7.35
C SER A 258 -7.76 27.45 6.83
N ALA A 259 -7.45 28.58 7.49
CA ALA A 259 -7.81 29.90 6.97
C ALA A 259 -7.07 30.17 5.66
N HIS A 260 -7.75 30.81 4.70
CA HIS A 260 -7.16 31.22 3.42
C HIS A 260 -5.90 32.06 3.65
N ARG A 261 -4.78 31.68 2.99
CA ARG A 261 -3.48 32.37 3.03
C ARG A 261 -2.72 32.26 4.36
N SER A 262 -2.82 31.10 5.02
CA SER A 262 -1.95 30.73 6.14
C SER A 262 -0.75 29.89 5.67
N ASP A 263 0.31 29.77 6.48
CA ASP A 263 1.43 28.86 6.20
C ASP A 263 0.95 27.41 6.01
N GLN A 264 -0.09 27.01 6.73
CA GLN A 264 -0.76 25.72 6.56
C GLN A 264 -1.40 25.56 5.17
N THR A 265 -1.86 26.66 4.56
CA THR A 265 -2.35 26.65 3.17
C THR A 265 -1.21 26.36 2.21
N ILE A 266 -0.05 27.00 2.38
CA ILE A 266 1.13 26.75 1.53
C ILE A 266 1.59 25.31 1.67
N LEU A 267 1.75 24.83 2.91
CA LEU A 267 2.10 23.44 3.20
C LEU A 267 1.09 22.46 2.61
N GLY A 268 -0.21 22.75 2.71
CA GLY A 268 -1.26 21.93 2.12
C GLY A 268 -1.23 21.93 0.59
N VAL A 269 -0.98 23.06 -0.06
CA VAL A 269 -0.86 23.15 -1.53
C VAL A 269 0.36 22.36 -2.01
N CYS A 270 1.52 22.59 -1.40
CA CYS A 270 2.76 21.87 -1.74
C CYS A 270 2.64 20.37 -1.46
N GLY A 271 2.11 20.00 -0.30
CA GLY A 271 1.87 18.61 0.09
C GLY A 271 0.91 17.91 -0.86
N LEU A 272 -0.16 18.59 -1.30
CA LEU A 272 -1.10 18.05 -2.28
C LEU A 272 -0.44 17.90 -3.66
N GLY A 273 0.37 18.87 -4.10
CA GLY A 273 1.10 18.78 -5.36
C GLY A 273 2.09 17.61 -5.38
N VAL A 274 2.89 17.46 -4.32
CA VAL A 274 3.81 16.33 -4.14
C VAL A 274 3.04 15.01 -4.04
N GLY A 275 1.96 14.97 -3.27
CA GLY A 275 1.11 13.79 -3.12
C GLY A 275 0.48 13.34 -4.43
N VAL A 276 -0.09 14.27 -5.21
CA VAL A 276 -0.67 13.97 -6.54
C VAL A 276 0.39 13.52 -7.53
N ALA A 277 1.55 14.16 -7.56
CA ALA A 277 2.64 13.76 -8.45
C ALA A 277 3.21 12.39 -8.07
N GLY A 278 3.48 12.17 -6.79
CA GLY A 278 3.95 10.91 -6.25
C GLY A 278 2.96 9.78 -6.51
N GLN A 279 1.68 9.97 -6.18
CA GLN A 279 0.62 8.98 -6.44
C GLN A 279 0.50 8.65 -7.93
N THR A 280 0.60 9.66 -8.80
CA THR A 280 0.44 9.45 -10.25
C THR A 280 1.62 8.69 -10.85
N LEU A 281 2.85 8.99 -10.42
CA LEU A 281 4.07 8.36 -10.95
C LEU A 281 4.41 7.03 -10.25
N ALA A 282 3.81 6.77 -9.09
CA ALA A 282 4.01 5.55 -8.31
C ALA A 282 3.24 4.36 -8.88
N TRP A 283 2.09 4.59 -9.52
CA TRP A 283 1.19 3.50 -9.91
C TRP A 283 0.41 3.78 -11.20
N ASP A 284 0.35 2.78 -12.08
CA ASP A 284 -0.28 2.92 -13.39
C ASP A 284 -1.78 3.25 -13.29
N ALA A 285 -2.46 2.68 -12.29
CA ALA A 285 -3.90 2.82 -12.04
C ALA A 285 -4.25 3.93 -11.04
N SER A 286 -3.27 4.80 -10.71
CA SER A 286 -3.43 6.00 -9.88
C SER A 286 -4.59 6.92 -10.29
N VAL A 287 -5.02 6.88 -11.55
CA VAL A 287 -6.25 7.56 -12.02
C VAL A 287 -7.47 7.21 -11.16
N LEU A 288 -7.58 5.96 -10.69
CA LEU A 288 -8.66 5.54 -9.78
C LEU A 288 -8.58 6.29 -8.45
N LEU A 289 -7.39 6.57 -7.95
CA LEU A 289 -7.16 7.32 -6.71
C LEU A 289 -7.29 8.84 -6.90
N LEU A 290 -7.34 9.34 -8.14
CA LEU A 290 -7.65 10.74 -8.45
C LEU A 290 -9.16 11.02 -8.58
N ILE A 291 -9.98 10.00 -8.85
CA ILE A 291 -11.45 10.13 -8.86
C ILE A 291 -11.99 10.71 -7.55
N PRO A 292 -11.65 10.19 -6.35
CA PRO A 292 -12.15 10.77 -5.10
C PRO A 292 -11.65 12.20 -4.84
N VAL A 293 -10.54 12.64 -5.43
CA VAL A 293 -10.12 14.05 -5.42
C VAL A 293 -11.12 14.90 -6.20
N GLY A 294 -11.48 14.49 -7.42
CA GLY A 294 -12.49 15.17 -8.23
C GLY A 294 -13.87 15.20 -7.59
N LEU A 295 -14.30 14.07 -7.01
CA LEU A 295 -15.57 13.97 -6.26
C LEU A 295 -15.57 14.90 -5.04
N THR A 296 -14.44 15.01 -4.34
CA THR A 296 -14.32 15.93 -3.21
C THR A 296 -14.46 17.38 -3.67
N ILE A 297 -13.86 17.77 -4.80
CA ILE A 297 -14.00 19.12 -5.36
C ILE A 297 -15.47 19.43 -5.69
N ALA A 298 -16.20 18.48 -6.30
CA ALA A 298 -17.63 18.61 -6.59
C ALA A 298 -18.47 18.76 -5.30
N VAL A 299 -18.26 17.89 -4.30
CA VAL A 299 -19.00 17.97 -3.03
C VAL A 299 -18.70 19.29 -2.30
N LEU A 300 -17.44 19.75 -2.28
CA LEU A 300 -17.07 21.04 -1.69
C LEU A 300 -17.73 22.22 -2.41
N SER A 301 -17.87 22.16 -3.73
CA SER A 301 -18.58 23.18 -4.52
C SER A 301 -20.05 23.28 -4.12
N ILE A 302 -20.74 22.14 -4.04
CA ILE A 302 -22.15 22.06 -3.59
C ILE A 302 -22.30 22.60 -2.16
N LEU A 303 -21.46 22.15 -1.23
CA LEU A 303 -21.53 22.56 0.17
C LEU A 303 -21.14 24.04 0.37
N ALA A 304 -20.24 24.58 -0.44
CA ALA A 304 -19.91 26.00 -0.41
C ALA A 304 -21.15 26.85 -0.74
N VAL A 305 -21.89 26.52 -1.81
CA VAL A 305 -23.15 27.21 -2.14
C VAL A 305 -24.20 27.01 -1.06
N TYR A 306 -24.34 25.80 -0.53
CA TYR A 306 -25.26 25.50 0.57
C TYR A 306 -25.01 26.39 1.79
N HIS A 307 -23.74 26.65 2.12
CA HIS A 307 -23.31 27.52 3.21
C HIS A 307 -23.16 29.00 2.82
N SER A 308 -23.66 29.40 1.64
CA SER A 308 -23.56 30.78 1.11
C SER A 308 -22.13 31.31 1.03
N ARG A 309 -21.17 30.46 0.69
CA ARG A 309 -19.75 30.78 0.48
C ARG A 309 -19.41 30.67 -1.00
N SER A 310 -18.44 31.47 -1.47
CA SER A 310 -17.90 31.35 -2.83
C SER A 310 -17.25 29.97 -3.03
N PRO A 311 -17.76 29.15 -3.98
CA PRO A 311 -17.17 27.86 -4.32
C PRO A 311 -15.75 28.02 -4.86
N ALA A 312 -15.54 28.99 -5.75
CA ALA A 312 -14.23 29.23 -6.35
C ALA A 312 -13.16 29.51 -5.30
N ARG A 313 -13.46 30.33 -4.28
CA ARG A 313 -12.53 30.57 -3.17
C ARG A 313 -12.29 29.32 -2.34
N THR A 314 -13.34 28.52 -2.09
CA THR A 314 -13.26 27.33 -1.24
C THR A 314 -12.35 26.26 -1.84
N ILE A 315 -12.44 26.02 -3.15
CA ILE A 315 -11.69 24.94 -3.81
C ILE A 315 -10.37 25.39 -4.45
N ALA A 316 -10.12 26.70 -4.62
CA ALA A 316 -8.92 27.22 -5.27
C ALA A 316 -7.59 26.62 -4.72
N PRO A 317 -7.37 26.50 -3.40
CA PRO A 317 -6.13 25.89 -2.89
C PRO A 317 -5.97 24.42 -3.32
N VAL A 318 -7.07 23.66 -3.36
CA VAL A 318 -7.06 22.27 -3.81
C VAL A 318 -6.71 22.20 -5.30
N LEU A 319 -7.31 23.07 -6.13
CA LEU A 319 -6.99 23.16 -7.56
C LEU A 319 -5.53 23.56 -7.81
N LEU A 320 -4.98 24.48 -7.00
CA LEU A 320 -3.56 24.84 -7.10
C LEU A 320 -2.63 23.67 -6.79
N GLY A 321 -2.93 22.88 -5.75
CA GLY A 321 -2.16 21.68 -5.41
C GLY A 321 -2.26 20.61 -6.51
N VAL A 322 -3.47 20.28 -6.97
CA VAL A 322 -3.69 19.31 -8.05
C VAL A 322 -3.02 19.77 -9.35
N GLY A 323 -3.14 21.05 -9.70
CA GLY A 323 -2.51 21.63 -10.88
C GLY A 323 -1.00 21.63 -10.81
N GLY A 324 -0.42 22.00 -9.66
CA GLY A 324 1.02 21.93 -9.42
C GLY A 324 1.56 20.51 -9.58
N GLY A 325 0.89 19.52 -8.96
CA GLY A 325 1.23 18.11 -9.13
C GLY A 325 1.11 17.65 -10.60
N GLY A 326 0.06 18.05 -11.30
CA GLY A 326 -0.13 17.73 -12.72
C GLY A 326 0.94 18.32 -13.64
N VAL A 327 1.40 19.54 -13.37
CA VAL A 327 2.52 20.15 -14.10
C VAL A 327 3.81 19.36 -13.86
N VAL A 328 4.10 18.97 -12.61
CA VAL A 328 5.27 18.13 -12.30
C VAL A 328 5.21 16.80 -13.06
N VAL A 329 4.07 16.10 -13.01
CA VAL A 329 3.89 14.84 -13.74
C VAL A 329 4.10 15.03 -15.24
N TRP A 330 3.55 16.10 -15.82
CA TRP A 330 3.69 16.38 -17.25
C TRP A 330 5.14 16.69 -17.64
N ILE A 331 5.87 17.43 -16.82
CA ILE A 331 7.30 17.68 -17.01
C ILE A 331 8.07 16.35 -16.96
N VAL A 332 7.82 15.52 -15.95
CA VAL A 332 8.46 14.21 -15.81
C VAL A 332 8.15 13.31 -17.01
N HIS A 333 6.90 13.29 -17.49
CA HIS A 333 6.50 12.55 -18.68
C HIS A 333 7.24 13.01 -19.94
N THR A 334 7.32 14.33 -20.15
CA THR A 334 7.94 14.90 -21.35
C THR A 334 9.46 14.83 -21.34
N VAL A 335 10.09 14.93 -20.16
CA VAL A 335 11.56 14.91 -20.01
C VAL A 335 12.11 13.50 -19.90
N LEU A 336 11.46 12.62 -19.14
CA LEU A 336 11.96 11.26 -18.85
C LEU A 336 11.19 10.15 -19.60
N GLY A 337 10.11 10.47 -20.31
CA GLY A 337 9.28 9.47 -20.97
C GLY A 337 8.48 8.59 -20.01
N TRP A 338 8.33 9.01 -18.75
CA TRP A 338 7.63 8.24 -17.73
C TRP A 338 6.11 8.34 -17.88
N HIS A 339 5.43 7.23 -17.62
CA HIS A 339 4.00 7.04 -17.72
C HIS A 339 3.44 7.11 -19.15
N THR A 340 2.27 6.53 -19.35
CA THR A 340 1.49 6.76 -20.58
C THR A 340 0.98 8.20 -20.62
N SER A 341 0.78 8.78 -21.82
CA SER A 341 0.27 10.15 -21.95
C SER A 341 -1.10 10.34 -21.30
N LEU A 342 -1.97 9.31 -21.32
CA LEU A 342 -3.25 9.35 -20.62
C LEU A 342 -3.07 9.39 -19.10
N GLY A 343 -2.16 8.58 -18.55
CA GLY A 343 -1.85 8.60 -17.12
C GLY A 343 -1.23 9.93 -16.69
N ALA A 344 -0.26 10.44 -17.47
CA ALA A 344 0.40 11.71 -17.19
C ALA A 344 -0.55 12.92 -17.27
N ALA A 345 -1.54 12.89 -18.16
CA ALA A 345 -2.55 13.94 -18.28
C ALA A 345 -3.64 13.87 -17.20
N ALA A 346 -3.77 12.78 -16.45
CA ALA A 346 -4.90 12.56 -15.55
C ALA A 346 -5.06 13.64 -14.47
N PRO A 347 -4.02 14.11 -13.77
CA PRO A 347 -4.16 15.21 -12.82
C PRO A 347 -4.62 16.52 -13.48
N LEU A 348 -4.17 16.81 -14.70
CA LEU A 348 -4.59 17.99 -15.46
C LEU A 348 -6.04 17.88 -15.95
N ILE A 349 -6.52 16.67 -16.24
CA ILE A 349 -7.93 16.40 -16.53
C ILE A 349 -8.78 16.67 -15.27
N VAL A 350 -8.33 16.22 -14.09
CA VAL A 350 -9.00 16.54 -12.82
C VAL A 350 -9.00 18.04 -12.53
N LEU A 351 -7.89 18.74 -12.82
CA LEU A 351 -7.82 20.20 -12.74
C LEU A 351 -8.86 20.85 -13.66
N GLY A 352 -8.93 20.45 -14.94
CA GLY A 352 -9.88 20.98 -15.91
C GLY A 352 -11.33 20.78 -15.47
N GLY A 353 -11.67 19.56 -15.02
CA GLY A 353 -12.98 19.27 -14.44
C GLY A 353 -13.27 20.09 -13.18
N GLY A 354 -12.28 20.23 -12.30
CA GLY A 354 -12.39 21.03 -11.08
C GLY A 354 -12.58 22.53 -11.34
N LEU A 355 -11.96 23.08 -12.39
CA LEU A 355 -12.19 24.47 -12.84
C LEU A 355 -13.61 24.66 -13.40
N ALA A 356 -14.12 23.68 -14.14
CA ALA A 356 -15.51 23.71 -14.62
C ALA A 356 -16.50 23.66 -13.45
N VAL A 357 -16.27 22.77 -12.47
CA VAL A 357 -17.00 22.70 -11.21
C VAL A 357 -16.97 24.04 -10.47
N ALA A 358 -15.80 24.67 -10.36
CA ALA A 358 -15.65 25.99 -9.76
C ALA A 358 -16.48 27.06 -10.45
N ALA A 359 -16.46 27.08 -11.79
CA ALA A 359 -17.19 28.04 -12.59
C ALA A 359 -18.72 27.86 -12.46
N ILE A 360 -19.21 26.61 -12.50
CA ILE A 360 -20.62 26.27 -12.30
C ILE A 360 -21.07 26.68 -10.91
N GLY A 361 -20.34 26.27 -9.87
CA GLY A 361 -20.66 26.62 -8.49
C GLY A 361 -20.67 28.13 -8.25
N GLU A 362 -19.65 28.84 -8.73
CA GLU A 362 -19.55 30.30 -8.58
C GLU A 362 -20.65 31.03 -9.36
N ALA A 363 -21.02 30.57 -10.57
CA ALA A 363 -22.14 31.14 -11.31
C ALA A 363 -23.45 31.00 -10.54
N VAL A 364 -23.75 29.78 -10.05
CA VAL A 364 -24.95 29.50 -9.24
C VAL A 364 -24.96 30.36 -7.98
N HIS A 365 -23.83 30.46 -7.28
CA HIS A 365 -23.66 31.30 -6.09
C HIS A 365 -23.95 32.78 -6.36
N ARG A 366 -23.40 33.34 -7.45
CA ARG A 366 -23.61 34.75 -7.83
C ARG A 366 -25.03 35.07 -8.27
N THR A 367 -25.75 34.07 -8.79
CA THR A 367 -27.17 34.18 -9.15
C THR A 367 -28.11 33.89 -7.98
N GLU A 368 -27.58 33.67 -6.76
CA GLU A 368 -28.35 33.36 -5.55
C GLU A 368 -29.26 32.12 -5.70
N LEU A 369 -28.89 31.21 -6.60
CA LEU A 369 -29.59 29.96 -6.83
C LEU A 369 -29.18 28.91 -5.78
N THR A 370 -30.06 27.94 -5.53
CA THR A 370 -29.83 26.91 -4.52
C THR A 370 -28.81 25.86 -4.96
N ALA A 371 -28.15 25.20 -3.99
CA ALA A 371 -27.13 24.17 -4.22
C ALA A 371 -27.57 23.00 -5.13
N ARG A 372 -28.88 22.76 -5.27
CA ARG A 372 -29.43 21.77 -6.22
C ARG A 372 -29.02 22.05 -7.67
N TYR A 373 -28.89 23.34 -8.04
CA TYR A 373 -28.50 23.73 -9.40
C TYR A 373 -26.99 23.54 -9.64
N VAL A 374 -26.17 23.60 -8.59
CA VAL A 374 -24.76 23.18 -8.66
C VAL A 374 -24.70 21.70 -9.00
N PHE A 375 -25.38 20.84 -8.23
CA PHE A 375 -25.42 19.40 -8.48
C PHE A 375 -25.90 19.06 -9.89
N LEU A 376 -27.04 19.63 -10.32
CA LEU A 376 -27.57 19.40 -11.66
C LEU A 376 -26.62 19.89 -12.75
N GLY A 377 -26.00 21.06 -12.56
CA GLY A 377 -25.02 21.62 -13.49
C GLY A 377 -23.77 20.76 -13.61
N GLU A 378 -23.23 20.27 -12.49
CA GLU A 378 -22.07 19.38 -12.44
C GLU A 378 -22.36 18.03 -13.11
N VAL A 379 -23.51 17.40 -12.81
CA VAL A 379 -23.93 16.14 -13.44
C VAL A 379 -24.12 16.31 -14.95
N PHE A 380 -24.79 17.40 -15.36
CA PHE A 380 -24.99 17.70 -16.77
C PHE A 380 -23.66 17.95 -17.50
N ALA A 381 -22.79 18.79 -16.94
CA ALA A 381 -21.49 19.11 -17.52
C ALA A 381 -20.58 17.88 -17.62
N GLY A 382 -20.54 17.05 -16.57
CA GLY A 382 -19.81 15.78 -16.58
C GLY A 382 -20.34 14.80 -17.61
N GLY A 383 -21.67 14.61 -17.67
CA GLY A 383 -22.31 13.76 -18.66
C GLY A 383 -22.08 14.24 -20.09
N LEU A 384 -22.18 15.56 -20.32
CA LEU A 384 -21.89 16.18 -21.62
C LEU A 384 -20.42 15.99 -22.00
N ALA A 385 -19.47 16.19 -21.08
CA ALA A 385 -18.06 15.98 -21.35
C ALA A 385 -17.75 14.53 -21.75
N ILE A 386 -18.31 13.55 -21.03
CA ILE A 386 -18.20 12.12 -21.37
C ILE A 386 -18.82 11.84 -22.74
N GLY A 387 -20.02 12.36 -23.02
CA GLY A 387 -20.70 12.21 -24.31
C GLY A 387 -19.93 12.83 -25.47
N LEU A 388 -19.36 14.01 -25.28
CA LEU A 388 -18.54 14.68 -26.29
C LEU A 388 -17.23 13.91 -26.54
N VAL A 389 -16.56 13.41 -25.51
CA VAL A 389 -15.34 12.60 -25.68
C VAL A 389 -15.66 11.30 -26.42
N SER A 390 -16.77 10.63 -26.10
CA SER A 390 -17.14 9.37 -26.75
C SER A 390 -17.47 9.54 -28.23
N VAL A 391 -18.07 10.67 -28.63
CA VAL A 391 -18.43 10.96 -30.01
C VAL A 391 -17.27 11.59 -30.80
N LEU A 392 -16.62 12.61 -30.24
CA LEU A 392 -15.59 13.39 -30.95
C LEU A 392 -14.22 12.72 -30.93
N ARG A 393 -13.93 11.88 -29.94
CA ARG A 393 -12.64 11.18 -29.77
C ARG A 393 -12.82 9.69 -29.48
N PRO A 394 -13.41 8.93 -30.43
CA PRO A 394 -13.76 7.52 -30.22
C PRO A 394 -12.57 6.62 -29.86
N ASP A 395 -11.37 6.93 -30.38
CA ASP A 395 -10.14 6.19 -30.03
C ASP A 395 -9.71 6.40 -28.59
N LEU A 396 -9.76 7.65 -28.11
CA LEU A 396 -9.46 7.99 -26.72
C LEU A 396 -10.51 7.37 -25.80
N TRP A 397 -11.78 7.39 -26.20
CA TRP A 397 -12.86 6.75 -25.45
C TRP A 397 -12.64 5.24 -25.31
N ARG A 398 -12.31 4.54 -26.41
CA ARG A 398 -11.97 3.11 -26.38
C ARG A 398 -10.78 2.83 -25.47
N LEU A 399 -9.76 3.69 -25.49
CA LEU A 399 -8.60 3.58 -24.60
C LEU A 399 -9.01 3.72 -23.14
N VAL A 400 -9.76 4.77 -22.79
CA VAL A 400 -10.24 5.02 -21.41
C VAL A 400 -11.11 3.87 -20.92
N VAL A 401 -12.10 3.45 -21.70
CA VAL A 401 -12.99 2.33 -21.36
C VAL A 401 -12.17 1.07 -21.16
N ARG A 402 -11.28 0.72 -22.09
CA ARG A 402 -10.42 -0.45 -21.95
C ARG A 402 -9.55 -0.38 -20.70
N SER A 403 -8.92 0.76 -20.43
CA SER A 403 -8.09 0.96 -19.24
C SER A 403 -8.90 0.79 -17.95
N VAL A 404 -10.09 1.38 -17.87
CA VAL A 404 -10.97 1.28 -16.70
C VAL A 404 -11.50 -0.14 -16.53
N THR A 405 -12.01 -0.77 -17.61
CA THR A 405 -12.53 -2.13 -17.57
C THR A 405 -11.44 -3.14 -17.22
N VAL A 406 -10.25 -3.06 -17.83
CA VAL A 406 -9.14 -3.96 -17.49
C VAL A 406 -8.74 -3.80 -16.03
N ARG A 407 -8.74 -2.57 -15.50
CA ARG A 407 -8.42 -2.34 -14.10
C ARG A 407 -9.53 -2.90 -13.20
N LEU A 408 -10.79 -2.54 -13.42
CA LEU A 408 -11.91 -2.90 -12.52
C LEU A 408 -12.46 -4.33 -12.69
N VAL A 409 -12.23 -4.98 -13.83
CA VAL A 409 -12.95 -6.20 -14.23
C VAL A 409 -12.01 -7.33 -14.65
N ARG A 410 -10.67 -7.21 -14.51
CA ARG A 410 -9.73 -8.23 -15.02
C ARG A 410 -10.18 -9.65 -14.62
N GLU A 411 -10.74 -10.39 -15.58
CA GLU A 411 -11.08 -11.79 -15.45
C GLU A 411 -9.78 -12.58 -15.52
N GLY A 412 -9.25 -12.92 -14.36
CA GLY A 412 -8.08 -13.75 -14.21
C GLY A 412 -8.24 -14.61 -12.96
N VAL A 413 -7.66 -15.80 -12.98
CA VAL A 413 -7.56 -16.73 -11.83
C VAL A 413 -6.56 -16.17 -10.81
N ILE A 414 -6.79 -14.94 -10.34
CA ILE A 414 -5.99 -14.21 -9.37
C ILE A 414 -6.90 -13.98 -8.18
N VAL A 415 -6.49 -14.44 -7.00
CA VAL A 415 -7.30 -14.38 -5.76
C VAL A 415 -7.76 -12.94 -5.41
N GLU A 416 -7.04 -11.94 -5.91
CA GLU A 416 -7.22 -10.51 -5.61
C GLU A 416 -8.43 -9.85 -6.31
N THR A 417 -9.05 -10.51 -7.28
CA THR A 417 -10.25 -10.02 -7.99
C THR A 417 -11.56 -10.47 -7.33
N GLN A 418 -11.47 -11.21 -6.22
CA GLN A 418 -12.65 -11.60 -5.44
C GLN A 418 -13.30 -10.41 -4.73
N ASN A 419 -14.61 -10.48 -4.55
CA ASN A 419 -15.40 -9.48 -3.83
C ASN A 419 -15.17 -9.60 -2.31
N LEU A 420 -15.05 -8.47 -1.61
CA LEU A 420 -14.81 -8.43 -0.15
C LEU A 420 -15.92 -9.12 0.67
N PHE A 421 -17.18 -8.98 0.25
CA PHE A 421 -18.35 -9.59 0.87
C PHE A 421 -18.77 -10.90 0.20
N GLY A 422 -17.86 -11.51 -0.57
CA GLY A 422 -18.08 -12.82 -1.16
C GLY A 422 -18.06 -13.97 -0.13
N PRO A 423 -18.26 -15.22 -0.59
CA PRO A 423 -18.34 -16.41 0.27
C PRO A 423 -17.09 -16.68 1.13
N SER A 424 -15.96 -16.06 0.82
CA SER A 424 -14.68 -16.22 1.52
C SER A 424 -14.58 -15.44 2.85
N PHE A 425 -15.62 -14.71 3.25
CA PHE A 425 -15.61 -13.84 4.43
C PHE A 425 -14.44 -12.85 4.45
N GLY A 426 -14.06 -12.34 3.27
CA GLY A 426 -12.91 -11.44 3.11
C GLY A 426 -12.96 -10.22 4.03
N TRP A 427 -14.12 -9.61 4.20
CA TRP A 427 -14.33 -8.48 5.12
C TRP A 427 -13.90 -8.81 6.56
N LEU A 428 -14.22 -10.00 7.06
CA LEU A 428 -13.91 -10.43 8.42
C LEU A 428 -12.43 -10.81 8.54
N LEU A 429 -11.87 -11.49 7.54
CA LEU A 429 -10.48 -11.94 7.54
C LEU A 429 -9.47 -10.80 7.31
N LEU A 430 -9.88 -9.72 6.64
CA LEU A 430 -9.00 -8.60 6.26
C LEU A 430 -9.20 -7.32 7.06
N PHE A 431 -10.35 -7.16 7.74
CA PHE A 431 -10.60 -6.04 8.64
C PHE A 431 -11.01 -6.44 10.07
N GLY A 432 -11.49 -7.66 10.28
CA GLY A 432 -12.05 -8.07 11.57
C GLY A 432 -13.22 -7.19 12.01
N PHE A 433 -13.36 -6.98 13.32
CA PHE A 433 -14.41 -6.12 13.89
C PHE A 433 -14.12 -4.62 13.74
N VAL A 434 -12.93 -4.24 13.27
CA VAL A 434 -12.60 -2.84 12.95
C VAL A 434 -13.56 -2.29 11.89
N LEU A 435 -13.92 -3.08 10.88
CA LEU A 435 -14.87 -2.65 9.85
C LEU A 435 -16.28 -2.42 10.42
N VAL A 436 -16.72 -3.31 11.33
CA VAL A 436 -18.03 -3.21 11.99
C VAL A 436 -18.12 -1.92 12.80
N LEU A 437 -17.01 -1.52 13.44
CA LEU A 437 -16.93 -0.25 14.14
C LEU A 437 -16.79 0.95 13.19
N ALA A 438 -16.07 0.82 12.08
CA ALA A 438 -15.81 1.92 11.15
C ALA A 438 -17.06 2.40 10.42
N VAL A 439 -17.87 1.48 9.88
CA VAL A 439 -18.99 1.82 8.96
C VAL A 439 -20.04 2.73 9.61
N PRO A 440 -20.50 2.49 10.85
CA PRO A 440 -21.45 3.40 11.51
C PRO A 440 -20.89 4.82 11.68
N TYR A 441 -19.58 4.96 11.95
CA TYR A 441 -18.95 6.27 12.12
C TYR A 441 -18.65 6.95 10.78
N LEU A 442 -18.41 6.19 9.72
CA LEU A 442 -18.39 6.71 8.35
C LEU A 442 -19.77 7.26 7.95
N ALA A 443 -20.85 6.55 8.28
CA ALA A 443 -22.22 7.02 8.04
C ALA A 443 -22.56 8.27 8.87
N TRP A 444 -22.21 8.28 10.17
CA TRP A 444 -22.34 9.46 11.02
C TRP A 444 -21.55 10.65 10.48
N ALA A 445 -20.30 10.44 10.06
CA ALA A 445 -19.47 11.49 9.49
C ALA A 445 -20.02 12.01 8.17
N SER A 446 -20.74 11.18 7.40
CA SER A 446 -21.41 11.61 6.17
C SER A 446 -22.51 12.63 6.44
N TRP A 447 -23.28 12.44 7.51
CA TRP A 447 -24.21 13.47 7.98
C TRP A 447 -23.42 14.70 8.45
N ARG A 448 -22.41 14.50 9.31
CA ARG A 448 -21.63 15.61 9.88
C ARG A 448 -20.95 16.48 8.82
N ALA A 449 -20.56 15.90 7.69
CA ALA A 449 -19.96 16.60 6.56
C ALA A 449 -20.87 17.68 5.95
N LEU A 450 -22.19 17.59 6.14
CA LEU A 450 -23.14 18.63 5.71
C LEU A 450 -22.94 19.95 6.47
N GLU A 451 -22.46 19.89 7.71
CA GLU A 451 -22.28 21.04 8.60
C GLU A 451 -20.81 21.41 8.78
N ASP A 452 -19.91 20.43 8.73
CA ASP A 452 -18.49 20.60 8.99
C ASP A 452 -17.66 19.98 7.86
N LEU A 453 -17.10 20.86 7.02
CA LEU A 453 -16.38 20.48 5.80
C LEU A 453 -15.14 19.60 6.08
N ARG A 454 -14.63 19.58 7.31
CA ARG A 454 -13.47 18.74 7.69
C ARG A 454 -13.71 17.26 7.44
N TRP A 455 -14.96 16.81 7.47
CA TRP A 455 -15.33 15.41 7.25
C TRP A 455 -15.49 15.04 5.77
N VAL A 456 -15.54 16.00 4.86
CA VAL A 456 -15.82 15.74 3.43
C VAL A 456 -14.77 14.82 2.81
N VAL A 457 -13.47 15.12 3.00
CA VAL A 457 -12.38 14.32 2.42
C VAL A 457 -12.42 12.86 2.88
N PRO A 458 -12.36 12.54 4.19
CA PRO A 458 -12.35 11.14 4.61
C PRO A 458 -13.66 10.40 4.28
N VAL A 459 -14.80 11.11 4.21
CA VAL A 459 -16.09 10.51 3.82
C VAL A 459 -16.09 10.13 2.35
N VAL A 460 -15.71 11.05 1.45
CA VAL A 460 -15.69 10.79 0.00
C VAL A 460 -14.71 9.66 -0.33
N PHE A 461 -13.48 9.73 0.19
CA PHE A 461 -12.51 8.66 -0.01
C PHE A 461 -12.94 7.34 0.66
N GLY A 462 -13.49 7.41 1.88
CA GLY A 462 -13.95 6.25 2.63
C GLY A 462 -15.02 5.46 1.88
N TRP A 463 -16.08 6.13 1.39
CA TRP A 463 -17.12 5.47 0.59
C TRP A 463 -16.61 5.00 -0.77
N TYR A 464 -15.78 5.79 -1.44
CA TYR A 464 -15.22 5.41 -2.74
C TYR A 464 -14.37 4.14 -2.64
N LEU A 465 -13.44 4.08 -1.68
CA LEU A 465 -12.55 2.94 -1.50
C LEU A 465 -13.26 1.73 -0.88
N LEU A 466 -14.29 1.92 -0.05
CA LEU A 466 -15.17 0.82 0.38
C LEU A 466 -15.93 0.23 -0.82
N GLY A 467 -16.43 1.08 -1.72
CA GLY A 467 -17.08 0.65 -2.96
C GLY A 467 -16.12 -0.16 -3.84
N LEU A 468 -14.90 0.34 -4.05
CA LEU A 468 -13.88 -0.41 -4.79
C LEU A 468 -13.48 -1.71 -4.09
N ALA A 469 -13.32 -1.71 -2.77
CA ALA A 469 -12.99 -2.92 -2.00
C ALA A 469 -14.12 -3.96 -2.10
N THR A 470 -15.38 -3.52 -2.16
CA THR A 470 -16.53 -4.41 -2.40
C THR A 470 -16.43 -5.13 -3.74
N LEU A 471 -15.92 -4.45 -4.77
CA LEU A 471 -15.69 -5.02 -6.10
C LEU A 471 -14.45 -5.90 -6.14
N GLN A 472 -13.34 -5.48 -5.50
CA GLN A 472 -12.08 -6.22 -5.52
C GLN A 472 -11.32 -6.07 -4.20
N ILE A 473 -10.93 -7.20 -3.62
CA ILE A 473 -10.10 -7.27 -2.40
C ILE A 473 -8.77 -6.53 -2.55
N ARG A 474 -8.29 -6.28 -3.78
CA ARG A 474 -7.05 -5.52 -3.97
C ARG A 474 -7.08 -4.09 -3.39
N PHE A 475 -8.25 -3.46 -3.23
CA PHE A 475 -8.37 -2.09 -2.68
C PHE A 475 -8.50 -2.01 -1.15
N VAL A 476 -8.38 -3.16 -0.47
CA VAL A 476 -8.54 -3.27 0.98
C VAL A 476 -7.50 -2.47 1.75
N GLY A 477 -6.25 -2.43 1.26
CA GLY A 477 -5.17 -1.75 1.97
C GLY A 477 -5.31 -0.22 1.93
N GLU A 478 -5.78 0.34 0.82
CA GLU A 478 -6.10 1.75 0.65
C GLU A 478 -7.27 2.14 1.56
N PHE A 479 -8.34 1.32 1.57
CA PHE A 479 -9.49 1.55 2.46
C PHE A 479 -9.13 1.41 3.95
N SER A 480 -8.07 0.66 4.28
CA SER A 480 -7.66 0.43 5.68
C SER A 480 -7.35 1.74 6.41
N ILE A 481 -6.79 2.75 5.74
CA ILE A 481 -6.52 4.09 6.31
C ILE A 481 -7.81 4.73 6.84
N PHE A 482 -8.88 4.66 6.05
CA PHE A 482 -10.18 5.25 6.39
C PHE A 482 -10.94 4.40 7.40
N SER A 483 -10.92 3.07 7.26
CA SER A 483 -11.52 2.19 8.25
C SER A 483 -10.87 2.38 9.63
N ALA A 484 -9.55 2.55 9.68
CA ALA A 484 -8.82 2.81 10.92
C ALA A 484 -9.17 4.18 11.50
N LEU A 485 -9.31 5.22 10.67
CA LEU A 485 -9.75 6.56 11.10
C LEU A 485 -11.13 6.52 11.76
N PHE A 486 -12.13 5.96 11.07
CA PHE A 486 -13.51 5.93 11.58
C PHE A 486 -13.68 4.96 12.75
N ALA A 487 -12.99 3.82 12.73
CA ALA A 487 -12.95 2.93 13.88
C ALA A 487 -12.22 3.55 15.07
N GLY A 488 -11.19 4.37 14.85
CA GLY A 488 -10.48 5.11 15.90
C GLY A 488 -11.41 6.11 16.60
N LEU A 489 -12.20 6.86 15.82
CA LEU A 489 -13.26 7.72 16.38
C LEU A 489 -14.26 6.90 17.19
N GLY A 490 -14.72 5.79 16.61
CA GLY A 490 -15.71 4.93 17.25
C GLY A 490 -15.19 4.24 18.51
N PHE A 491 -13.90 3.94 18.55
CA PHE A 491 -13.24 3.34 19.71
C PHE A 491 -13.22 4.31 20.89
N VAL A 492 -12.85 5.58 20.65
CA VAL A 492 -12.84 6.60 21.71
C VAL A 492 -14.25 6.91 22.20
N HIS A 493 -15.23 6.99 21.30
CA HIS A 493 -16.63 7.17 21.71
C HIS A 493 -17.17 5.96 22.48
N LEU A 494 -16.84 4.73 22.07
CA LEU A 494 -17.21 3.52 22.81
C LEU A 494 -16.55 3.46 24.20
N ALA A 495 -15.29 3.90 24.32
CA ALA A 495 -14.60 4.03 25.60
C ALA A 495 -15.24 5.08 26.52
N GLU A 496 -15.81 6.14 25.96
CA GLU A 496 -16.63 7.09 26.72
C GLU A 496 -17.93 6.46 27.22
N ARG A 497 -18.64 5.67 26.40
CA ARG A 497 -19.89 5.01 26.79
C ARG A 497 -19.78 4.02 27.94
N ILE A 498 -18.57 3.59 28.27
CA ILE A 498 -18.26 2.71 29.41
C ILE A 498 -17.51 3.45 30.54
N ASP A 499 -17.56 4.78 30.53
CA ASP A 499 -16.96 5.69 31.52
C ASP A 499 -15.43 5.54 31.68
N VAL A 500 -14.74 5.15 30.61
CA VAL A 500 -13.27 4.97 30.60
C VAL A 500 -12.54 6.19 30.05
N ALA A 501 -13.16 6.93 29.13
CA ALA A 501 -12.58 8.11 28.48
C ALA A 501 -13.55 9.30 28.51
N ARG A 502 -13.01 10.52 28.44
CA ARG A 502 -13.83 11.74 28.23
C ARG A 502 -14.49 11.71 26.85
N PRO A 503 -15.64 12.38 26.64
CA PRO A 503 -16.25 12.55 25.33
C PRO A 503 -15.26 12.99 24.25
N PRO A 504 -15.31 12.40 23.03
CA PRO A 504 -14.51 12.87 21.91
C PRO A 504 -15.02 14.24 21.44
N VAL A 505 -14.12 15.15 21.05
CA VAL A 505 -14.45 16.52 20.62
C VAL A 505 -15.60 16.60 19.59
N PRO A 506 -15.71 15.69 18.59
CA PRO A 506 -16.82 15.76 17.65
C PRO A 506 -18.21 15.50 18.22
N PHE A 507 -18.31 14.90 19.41
CA PHE A 507 -19.57 14.63 20.12
C PHE A 507 -19.79 15.61 21.29
N ASP A 508 -18.71 16.16 21.86
CA ASP A 508 -18.76 17.21 22.86
C ASP A 508 -17.67 18.26 22.59
N PRO A 509 -18.02 19.40 21.97
CA PRO A 509 -17.07 20.47 21.67
C PRO A 509 -16.44 21.14 22.89
N SER A 510 -17.00 20.95 24.09
CA SER A 510 -16.43 21.49 25.33
C SER A 510 -15.25 20.66 25.85
N SER A 511 -15.09 19.44 25.33
CA SER A 511 -14.00 18.54 25.66
C SER A 511 -12.66 19.09 25.14
N ASP A 512 -11.63 19.07 25.99
CA ASP A 512 -10.28 19.42 25.57
C ASP A 512 -9.57 18.20 24.96
N GLY A 513 -9.66 18.08 23.63
CA GLY A 513 -9.00 17.03 22.85
C GLY A 513 -7.49 17.20 22.67
N ARG A 514 -6.90 18.31 23.14
CA ARG A 514 -5.45 18.56 23.09
C ARG A 514 -4.73 18.21 24.40
N SER A 515 -5.44 18.19 25.52
CA SER A 515 -4.87 17.64 26.76
C SER A 515 -4.80 16.12 26.70
N PHE A 516 -3.58 15.61 26.83
CA PHE A 516 -3.33 14.19 27.00
C PHE A 516 -3.07 13.89 28.48
N VAL A 517 -3.78 12.91 29.03
CA VAL A 517 -3.60 12.45 30.41
C VAL A 517 -3.43 10.94 30.36
N VAL A 518 -2.33 10.45 30.91
CA VAL A 518 -2.07 9.01 30.99
C VAL A 518 -3.16 8.34 31.84
N PRO A 519 -3.87 7.33 31.32
CA PRO A 519 -4.93 6.67 32.08
C PRO A 519 -4.37 5.91 33.29
N GLY A 520 -5.16 5.80 34.37
CA GLY A 520 -4.82 4.96 35.51
C GLY A 520 -4.83 3.47 35.14
N ARG A 521 -4.23 2.60 35.97
CA ARG A 521 -4.09 1.15 35.70
C ARG A 521 -5.40 0.47 35.29
N ARG A 522 -6.50 0.78 35.98
CA ARG A 522 -7.84 0.22 35.66
C ARG A 522 -8.31 0.64 34.27
N GLN A 523 -8.17 1.92 33.92
CA GLN A 523 -8.52 2.44 32.60
C GLN A 523 -7.68 1.79 31.50
N ILE A 524 -6.36 1.62 31.72
CA ILE A 524 -5.47 0.92 30.77
C ILE A 524 -5.96 -0.50 30.52
N ILE A 525 -6.30 -1.26 31.57
CA ILE A 525 -6.82 -2.63 31.42
C ILE A 525 -8.12 -2.63 30.64
N THR A 526 -9.06 -1.73 30.93
CA THR A 526 -10.33 -1.66 30.20
C THR A 526 -10.14 -1.25 28.74
N LEU A 527 -9.26 -0.29 28.46
CA LEU A 527 -8.89 0.10 27.09
C LEU A 527 -8.24 -1.06 26.33
N LEU A 528 -7.39 -1.85 27.00
CA LEU A 528 -6.78 -3.04 26.42
C LEU A 528 -7.83 -4.10 26.09
N VAL A 529 -8.76 -4.39 27.01
CA VAL A 529 -9.86 -5.34 26.76
C VAL A 529 -10.74 -4.86 25.60
N LEU A 530 -11.07 -3.56 25.56
CA LEU A 530 -11.81 -2.96 24.45
C LEU A 530 -11.05 -3.07 23.13
N PHE A 531 -9.74 -2.81 23.15
CA PHE A 531 -8.87 -2.94 21.99
C PHE A 531 -8.81 -4.38 21.49
N LEU A 532 -8.72 -5.36 22.39
CA LEU A 532 -8.75 -6.78 22.04
C LEU A 532 -10.12 -7.23 21.52
N LEU A 533 -11.21 -6.65 22.00
CA LEU A 533 -12.55 -6.93 21.47
C LEU A 533 -12.68 -6.50 20.00
N VAL A 534 -12.16 -5.31 19.65
CA VAL A 534 -12.26 -4.75 18.29
C VAL A 534 -11.15 -5.29 17.37
N GLY A 535 -9.92 -5.34 17.87
CA GLY A 535 -8.71 -5.64 17.11
C GLY A 535 -8.18 -7.06 17.27
N GLY A 536 -8.70 -7.86 18.21
CA GLY A 536 -8.14 -9.17 18.56
C GLY A 536 -8.11 -10.17 17.40
N LEU A 537 -9.18 -10.22 16.59
CA LEU A 537 -9.16 -11.05 15.38
C LEU A 537 -8.08 -10.57 14.39
N GLY A 538 -7.89 -9.27 14.27
CA GLY A 538 -6.83 -8.67 13.46
C GLY A 538 -5.43 -9.09 13.91
N ILE A 539 -5.16 -9.04 15.22
CA ILE A 539 -3.89 -9.50 15.81
C ILE A 539 -3.56 -10.96 15.41
N VAL A 540 -4.57 -11.83 15.37
CA VAL A 540 -4.41 -13.23 14.96
C VAL A 540 -4.25 -13.35 13.44
N GLN A 541 -5.02 -12.59 12.66
CA GLN A 541 -5.03 -12.70 11.20
C GLN A 541 -3.80 -12.06 10.54
N VAL A 542 -3.22 -11.01 11.10
CA VAL A 542 -2.01 -10.35 10.56
C VAL A 542 -0.87 -11.35 10.28
N PRO A 543 -0.38 -12.15 11.26
CA PRO A 543 0.69 -13.10 11.01
C PRO A 543 0.28 -14.22 10.05
N ILE A 544 -0.98 -14.66 10.07
CA ILE A 544 -1.49 -15.68 9.13
C ILE A 544 -1.42 -15.16 7.69
N LYS A 545 -1.91 -13.94 7.45
CA LYS A 545 -1.92 -13.32 6.11
C LYS A 545 -0.53 -12.99 5.61
N ILE A 546 0.37 -12.55 6.49
CA ILE A 546 1.78 -12.33 6.14
C ILE A 546 2.45 -13.67 5.75
N ASN A 547 2.27 -14.73 6.55
CA ASN A 547 2.88 -16.02 6.28
C ASN A 547 2.36 -16.71 5.00
N GLN A 548 1.14 -16.41 4.56
CA GLN A 548 0.61 -16.89 3.27
C GLN A 548 1.40 -16.33 2.06
N LEU A 549 2.02 -15.16 2.21
CA LEU A 549 2.81 -14.52 1.16
C LEU A 549 4.29 -14.91 1.21
N THR A 550 4.82 -15.21 2.39
CA THR A 550 6.24 -15.57 2.59
C THR A 550 6.61 -16.86 1.85
N VAL A 551 7.85 -16.90 1.36
CA VAL A 551 8.46 -18.12 0.83
C VAL A 551 8.83 -19.03 2.00
N THR A 552 8.46 -20.31 1.90
CA THR A 552 8.80 -21.31 2.94
C THR A 552 10.25 -21.77 2.82
N ASP A 553 10.87 -22.22 3.91
CA ASP A 553 12.27 -22.69 3.87
C ASP A 553 12.43 -23.85 2.89
N THR A 554 11.51 -24.82 2.91
CA THR A 554 11.49 -25.94 1.95
C THR A 554 11.47 -25.46 0.50
N GLN A 555 10.73 -24.39 0.22
CA GLN A 555 10.62 -23.81 -1.12
C GLN A 555 11.91 -23.10 -1.55
N TYR A 556 12.51 -22.29 -0.67
CA TYR A 556 13.79 -21.66 -0.93
C TYR A 556 14.91 -22.69 -1.10
N GLN A 557 14.99 -23.69 -0.22
CA GLN A 557 15.97 -24.77 -0.32
C GLN A 557 15.82 -25.58 -1.60
N THR A 558 14.60 -25.75 -2.10
CA THR A 558 14.37 -26.35 -3.43
C THR A 558 14.96 -25.48 -4.55
N ALA A 559 14.83 -24.15 -4.47
CA ALA A 559 15.42 -23.23 -5.43
C ALA A 559 16.95 -23.21 -5.36
N ALA A 560 17.51 -23.16 -4.14
CA ALA A 560 18.95 -23.22 -3.90
C ALA A 560 19.56 -24.54 -4.41
N TRP A 561 18.85 -25.66 -4.21
CA TRP A 561 19.25 -26.96 -4.77
C TRP A 561 19.25 -26.95 -6.31
N MET A 562 18.23 -26.36 -6.95
CA MET A 562 18.19 -26.24 -8.41
C MET A 562 19.34 -25.36 -8.94
N ASN A 563 19.67 -24.26 -8.26
CA ASN A 563 20.82 -23.42 -8.62
C ASN A 563 22.11 -24.25 -8.59
N GLY A 564 22.38 -24.96 -7.49
CA GLY A 564 23.57 -25.82 -7.39
C GLY A 564 23.61 -26.92 -8.46
N TYR A 565 22.47 -27.56 -8.75
CA TYR A 565 22.37 -28.56 -9.83
C TYR A 565 22.67 -27.94 -11.20
N SER A 566 22.15 -26.74 -11.47
CA SER A 566 22.38 -26.00 -12.70
C SER A 566 23.86 -25.64 -12.89
N ASP A 567 24.49 -25.13 -11.82
CA ASP A 567 25.91 -24.78 -11.78
C ASP A 567 26.80 -26.00 -12.05
N GLU A 568 26.52 -27.14 -11.41
CA GLU A 568 27.25 -28.39 -11.62
C GLU A 568 27.08 -28.94 -13.04
N ALA A 569 25.90 -28.76 -13.63
CA ALA A 569 25.59 -29.18 -14.99
C ALA A 569 26.08 -28.18 -16.06
N GLY A 570 26.56 -27.00 -15.66
CA GLY A 570 26.98 -25.92 -16.56
C GLY A 570 25.83 -25.38 -17.42
N TRP A 571 24.61 -25.37 -16.89
CA TRP A 571 23.44 -24.82 -17.58
C TRP A 571 23.39 -23.30 -17.41
N GLU A 572 23.08 -22.60 -18.50
CA GLU A 572 22.87 -21.16 -18.52
C GLU A 572 21.48 -20.84 -19.06
N TYR A 573 20.90 -19.71 -18.65
CA TYR A 573 19.63 -19.25 -19.19
C TYR A 573 19.64 -19.19 -20.74
N PRO A 574 18.62 -19.74 -21.45
CA PRO A 574 17.35 -20.25 -20.92
C PRO A 574 17.31 -21.75 -20.57
N GLN A 575 18.45 -22.47 -20.62
CA GLN A 575 18.50 -23.91 -20.36
C GLN A 575 18.09 -24.27 -18.93
N ASP A 576 18.35 -23.39 -17.97
CA ASP A 576 18.04 -23.54 -16.55
C ASP A 576 16.68 -22.93 -16.14
N TYR A 577 15.86 -22.52 -17.10
CA TYR A 577 14.56 -21.92 -16.81
C TYR A 577 13.68 -22.88 -16.00
N VAL A 578 13.08 -22.33 -14.95
CA VAL A 578 12.19 -23.06 -14.04
C VAL A 578 10.75 -22.85 -14.46
N PHE A 579 10.09 -23.90 -14.96
CA PHE A 579 8.66 -23.94 -15.21
C PHE A 579 7.91 -24.39 -13.95
N SER A 580 7.15 -23.46 -13.37
CA SER A 580 6.47 -23.64 -12.09
C SER A 580 5.11 -22.94 -12.10
N GLN A 581 4.35 -23.06 -11.00
CA GLN A 581 3.20 -22.20 -10.76
C GLN A 581 3.58 -20.72 -10.87
N TRP A 582 2.72 -19.94 -11.51
CA TRP A 582 3.02 -18.57 -11.95
C TRP A 582 3.23 -17.59 -10.79
N ASP A 583 2.57 -17.83 -9.65
CA ASP A 583 2.65 -17.03 -8.42
C ASP A 583 3.95 -17.24 -7.64
N ARG A 584 4.83 -18.15 -8.07
CA ARG A 584 6.16 -18.38 -7.50
C ARG A 584 7.27 -18.45 -8.56
N ASN A 585 6.92 -18.23 -9.82
CA ASN A 585 7.83 -18.42 -10.94
C ASN A 585 9.00 -17.42 -10.96
N ARG A 586 8.76 -16.16 -10.62
CA ARG A 586 9.85 -15.16 -10.53
C ARG A 586 10.80 -15.49 -9.40
N MET A 587 10.28 -15.97 -8.27
CA MET A 587 11.10 -16.38 -7.13
C MET A 587 12.06 -17.50 -7.52
N TYR A 588 11.57 -18.58 -8.16
CA TYR A 588 12.43 -19.67 -8.59
C TYR A 588 13.48 -19.22 -9.60
N ASN A 589 13.07 -18.50 -10.66
CA ASN A 589 14.02 -18.06 -11.67
C ASN A 589 15.02 -17.02 -11.13
N TYR A 590 14.62 -16.15 -10.20
CA TYR A 590 15.55 -15.24 -9.53
C TYR A 590 16.71 -16.00 -8.87
N PHE A 591 16.41 -17.08 -8.11
CA PHE A 591 17.43 -17.83 -7.39
C PHE A 591 18.21 -18.82 -8.26
N VAL A 592 17.64 -19.33 -9.35
CA VAL A 592 18.28 -20.34 -10.22
C VAL A 592 19.10 -19.71 -11.34
N ASN A 593 18.63 -18.60 -11.92
CA ASN A 593 19.25 -18.03 -13.12
C ASN A 593 19.28 -16.50 -13.15
N GLY A 594 18.76 -15.83 -12.11
CA GLY A 594 18.67 -14.37 -12.04
C GLY A 594 17.62 -13.75 -12.97
N GLU A 595 16.94 -14.51 -13.83
CA GLU A 595 15.99 -14.01 -14.81
C GLU A 595 14.55 -14.02 -14.31
N SER A 596 14.24 -13.07 -13.44
CA SER A 596 12.90 -12.88 -12.86
C SER A 596 12.07 -11.82 -13.57
N ARG A 597 12.41 -11.43 -14.81
CA ARG A 597 11.73 -10.38 -15.59
C ARG A 597 10.33 -10.75 -16.07
N SER A 598 10.05 -12.01 -16.38
CA SER A 598 8.74 -12.45 -16.89
C SER A 598 8.32 -13.79 -16.32
N TYR A 599 7.02 -13.96 -16.06
CA TYR A 599 6.39 -15.25 -15.76
C TYR A 599 5.31 -15.64 -16.78
N THR A 600 5.13 -14.87 -17.87
CA THR A 600 3.98 -15.02 -18.78
C THR A 600 3.87 -16.43 -19.35
N PHE A 601 5.01 -17.06 -19.67
CA PHE A 601 5.01 -18.44 -20.15
C PHE A 601 4.45 -19.41 -19.10
N ALA A 602 4.82 -19.28 -17.82
CA ALA A 602 4.23 -20.06 -16.74
C ALA A 602 2.74 -19.76 -16.55
N GLN A 603 2.35 -18.48 -16.54
CA GLN A 603 0.96 -18.05 -16.37
C GLN A 603 0.02 -18.62 -17.44
N ASP A 604 0.43 -18.61 -18.70
CA ASP A 604 -0.41 -19.05 -19.82
C ASP A 604 -0.52 -20.57 -19.95
N ASN A 605 0.42 -21.32 -19.36
CA ASN A 605 0.64 -22.72 -19.69
C ASN A 605 0.60 -23.68 -18.50
N TYR A 606 1.08 -23.28 -17.31
CA TYR A 606 1.31 -24.22 -16.21
C TYR A 606 0.04 -24.92 -15.72
N ALA A 607 -1.06 -24.17 -15.54
CA ALA A 607 -2.33 -24.77 -15.14
C ALA A 607 -2.87 -25.75 -16.22
N ARG A 608 -2.74 -25.41 -17.50
CA ARG A 608 -3.14 -26.27 -18.63
C ARG A 608 -2.27 -27.51 -18.73
N PHE A 609 -0.99 -27.38 -18.41
CA PHE A 609 -0.03 -28.49 -18.33
C PHE A 609 -0.45 -29.49 -17.27
N LEU A 610 -0.72 -29.04 -16.04
CA LEU A 610 -1.07 -29.93 -14.94
C LEU A 610 -2.36 -30.73 -15.18
N VAL A 611 -3.34 -30.17 -15.90
CA VAL A 611 -4.63 -30.84 -16.19
C VAL A 611 -4.65 -31.62 -17.51
N SER A 612 -3.58 -31.58 -18.30
CA SER A 612 -3.52 -32.24 -19.59
C SER A 612 -3.34 -33.75 -19.45
N GLU A 613 -3.91 -34.55 -20.35
CA GLU A 613 -3.68 -36.00 -20.45
C GLU A 613 -2.64 -36.36 -21.52
N ASP A 614 -1.99 -35.37 -22.15
CA ASP A 614 -1.04 -35.54 -23.26
C ASP A 614 0.38 -35.09 -22.84
N PRO A 615 1.12 -35.92 -22.08
CA PRO A 615 2.47 -35.57 -21.60
C PRO A 615 3.49 -35.39 -22.72
N GLU A 616 3.30 -36.04 -23.86
CA GLU A 616 4.22 -36.03 -25.00
C GLU A 616 4.21 -34.66 -25.68
N ARG A 617 3.02 -34.15 -25.97
CA ARG A 617 2.86 -32.80 -26.54
C ARG A 617 3.44 -31.72 -25.65
N TRP A 618 3.34 -31.89 -24.33
CA TRP A 618 3.95 -30.97 -23.39
C TRP A 618 5.46 -31.08 -23.32
N TYR A 619 6.02 -32.29 -23.44
CA TYR A 619 7.45 -32.48 -23.53
C TYR A 619 8.02 -31.74 -24.76
N GLU A 620 7.42 -31.93 -25.93
CA GLU A 620 7.79 -31.23 -27.17
C GLU A 620 7.74 -29.70 -27.03
N ARG A 621 6.76 -29.18 -26.28
CA ARG A 621 6.64 -27.73 -26.03
C ARG A 621 7.69 -27.20 -25.05
N LEU A 622 8.14 -28.01 -24.10
CA LEU A 622 8.97 -27.58 -22.97
C LEU A 622 10.46 -27.86 -23.15
N ARG A 623 10.84 -28.93 -23.86
CA ARG A 623 12.21 -29.48 -23.87
C ARG A 623 13.30 -28.51 -24.33
N ASP A 624 12.97 -27.54 -25.18
CA ASP A 624 13.93 -26.58 -25.74
C ASP A 624 13.93 -25.24 -24.98
N ARG A 625 13.20 -25.14 -23.87
CA ARG A 625 13.03 -23.90 -23.09
C ARG A 625 13.07 -24.09 -21.57
N THR A 626 12.95 -25.33 -21.09
CA THR A 626 12.74 -25.60 -19.66
C THR A 626 13.78 -26.59 -19.18
N GLY A 627 14.62 -26.16 -18.23
CA GLY A 627 15.51 -27.07 -17.49
C GLY A 627 14.78 -27.81 -16.40
N PHE A 628 13.92 -27.11 -15.66
CA PHE A 628 13.23 -27.65 -14.50
C PHE A 628 11.71 -27.51 -14.59
N VAL A 629 10.99 -28.56 -14.24
CA VAL A 629 9.56 -28.51 -13.95
C VAL A 629 9.36 -28.74 -12.45
N VAL A 630 8.79 -27.76 -11.76
CA VAL A 630 8.50 -27.87 -10.32
C VAL A 630 7.02 -28.18 -10.14
N PHE A 631 6.68 -29.25 -9.43
CA PHE A 631 5.33 -29.58 -8.98
C PHE A 631 5.23 -29.35 -7.47
N ALA A 632 4.23 -28.59 -7.03
CA ALA A 632 4.12 -28.11 -5.65
C ALA A 632 3.02 -28.81 -4.83
N GLY A 633 2.41 -29.88 -5.36
CA GLY A 633 1.37 -30.64 -4.65
C GLY A 633 -0.05 -30.17 -4.96
N GLU A 634 -0.25 -29.52 -6.09
CA GLU A 634 -1.54 -29.05 -6.59
C GLU A 634 -2.53 -30.21 -6.76
N ALA A 635 -3.81 -29.94 -6.53
CA ALA A 635 -4.87 -30.90 -6.83
C ALA A 635 -5.07 -31.03 -8.35
N THR A 636 -4.97 -32.24 -8.87
CA THR A 636 -4.95 -32.51 -10.31
C THR A 636 -5.95 -33.60 -10.69
N PRO A 637 -6.63 -33.51 -11.86
CA PRO A 637 -7.53 -34.54 -12.32
C PRO A 637 -6.85 -35.92 -12.44
N PRO A 638 -7.55 -37.02 -12.16
CA PRO A 638 -7.02 -38.36 -12.43
C PRO A 638 -6.64 -38.51 -13.91
N GLY A 639 -5.51 -39.17 -14.21
CA GLY A 639 -5.05 -39.38 -15.59
C GLY A 639 -4.24 -38.22 -16.19
N SER A 640 -4.24 -37.05 -15.54
CA SER A 640 -3.46 -35.90 -15.98
C SER A 640 -1.96 -36.03 -15.73
N VAL A 641 -1.17 -35.21 -16.44
CA VAL A 641 0.27 -35.02 -16.24
C VAL A 641 0.55 -34.67 -14.78
N GLY A 642 -0.23 -33.76 -14.18
CA GLY A 642 -0.07 -33.38 -12.79
C GLY A 642 -0.23 -34.55 -11.81
N ALA A 643 -1.19 -35.45 -12.05
CA ALA A 643 -1.36 -36.66 -11.24
C ALA A 643 -0.16 -37.62 -11.38
N GLN A 644 0.44 -37.69 -12.57
CA GLN A 644 1.66 -38.48 -12.78
C GLN A 644 2.89 -37.83 -12.13
N LEU A 645 3.03 -36.49 -12.18
CA LEU A 645 4.09 -35.77 -11.46
C LEU A 645 3.97 -35.97 -9.95
N ALA A 646 2.75 -35.97 -9.39
CA ALA A 646 2.52 -36.31 -7.99
C ALA A 646 3.03 -37.72 -7.64
N ALA A 647 3.00 -38.65 -8.59
CA ALA A 647 3.54 -40.00 -8.49
C ALA A 647 5.01 -40.12 -8.98
N PHE A 648 5.78 -39.03 -9.00
CA PHE A 648 7.19 -39.01 -9.46
C PHE A 648 7.36 -39.48 -10.91
N GLY A 649 6.36 -39.20 -11.75
CA GLY A 649 6.27 -39.66 -13.14
C GLY A 649 5.85 -41.13 -13.29
N SER A 650 5.65 -41.86 -12.20
CA SER A 650 5.22 -43.26 -12.23
C SER A 650 3.79 -43.44 -12.76
N ARG A 651 3.44 -44.67 -13.08
CA ARG A 651 2.08 -45.07 -13.45
C ARG A 651 1.09 -44.67 -12.36
N THR A 652 -0.08 -44.20 -12.79
CA THR A 652 -1.25 -44.03 -11.93
C THR A 652 -2.35 -44.99 -12.37
N THR A 653 -3.47 -45.05 -11.65
CA THR A 653 -4.62 -45.88 -12.04
C THR A 653 -5.07 -45.61 -13.48
N ASN A 654 -5.00 -44.35 -13.91
CA ASN A 654 -5.56 -43.88 -15.18
C ASN A 654 -4.52 -43.51 -16.24
N ALA A 655 -3.22 -43.63 -15.96
CA ALA A 655 -2.19 -43.23 -16.94
C ALA A 655 -0.89 -44.06 -16.81
N THR A 656 -0.19 -44.27 -17.93
CA THR A 656 0.89 -45.27 -18.10
C THR A 656 2.27 -44.89 -17.56
N GLY A 657 2.42 -43.73 -16.92
CA GLY A 657 3.70 -43.17 -16.47
C GLY A 657 4.40 -42.32 -17.55
N LEU A 658 5.12 -41.29 -17.12
CA LEU A 658 5.77 -40.27 -17.94
C LEU A 658 7.07 -40.79 -18.57
N ALA A 659 7.23 -40.58 -19.88
CA ALA A 659 8.38 -41.04 -20.66
C ALA A 659 9.62 -40.13 -20.53
N HIS A 660 9.39 -38.82 -20.43
CA HIS A 660 10.41 -37.78 -20.64
C HIS A 660 10.66 -36.89 -19.43
N TYR A 661 10.01 -37.18 -18.29
CA TYR A 661 10.06 -36.36 -17.08
C TYR A 661 10.80 -37.14 -16.00
N ARG A 662 12.02 -36.72 -15.71
CA ARG A 662 12.88 -37.36 -14.72
C ARG A 662 12.82 -36.58 -13.42
N ALA A 663 12.23 -37.16 -12.38
CA ALA A 663 12.34 -36.59 -11.03
C ALA A 663 13.81 -36.61 -10.58
N VAL A 664 14.31 -35.46 -10.15
CA VAL A 664 15.71 -35.29 -9.69
C VAL A 664 15.81 -34.86 -8.24
N HIS A 665 14.74 -34.28 -7.68
CA HIS A 665 14.72 -33.84 -6.29
C HIS A 665 13.31 -33.88 -5.69
N VAL A 666 13.25 -34.15 -4.39
CA VAL A 666 12.02 -34.06 -3.60
C VAL A 666 12.30 -33.41 -2.26
N SER A 667 11.48 -32.42 -1.91
CA SER A 667 11.53 -31.76 -0.60
C SER A 667 10.12 -31.40 -0.13
N GLY A 668 9.64 -32.08 0.92
CA GLY A 668 8.26 -31.96 1.36
C GLY A 668 7.25 -32.34 0.27
N GLN A 669 6.46 -31.37 -0.18
CA GLN A 669 5.49 -31.49 -1.29
C GLN A 669 6.08 -31.18 -2.66
N TYR A 670 7.22 -30.49 -2.70
CA TYR A 670 7.87 -30.06 -3.93
C TYR A 670 8.59 -31.23 -4.58
N ARG A 671 8.34 -31.41 -5.88
CA ARG A 671 9.00 -32.39 -6.73
C ARG A 671 9.60 -31.64 -7.91
N VAL A 672 10.88 -31.82 -8.16
CA VAL A 672 11.60 -31.19 -9.27
C VAL A 672 11.90 -32.24 -10.32
N PHE A 673 11.58 -31.92 -11.57
CA PHE A 673 11.83 -32.77 -12.72
C PHE A 673 12.73 -32.06 -13.72
N THR A 674 13.61 -32.81 -14.37
CA THR A 674 14.29 -32.40 -15.60
C THR A 674 13.67 -33.12 -16.80
N LEU A 675 13.76 -32.51 -17.97
CA LEU A 675 13.24 -33.08 -19.21
C LEU A 675 14.35 -33.83 -19.93
N VAL A 676 14.09 -35.08 -20.31
CA VAL A 676 15.06 -35.95 -20.98
C VAL A 676 14.43 -36.62 -22.21
N PRO A 677 15.21 -36.85 -23.29
CA PRO A 677 14.75 -37.69 -24.40
C PRO A 677 14.33 -39.09 -23.93
N GLY A 678 14.97 -39.63 -22.89
CA GLY A 678 14.64 -40.92 -22.30
C GLY A 678 15.16 -42.10 -23.12
N ALA A 679 15.57 -43.17 -22.46
CA ALA A 679 16.08 -44.36 -23.14
C ALA A 679 14.91 -45.22 -23.63
N THR A 680 15.00 -45.74 -24.86
CA THR A 680 14.00 -46.68 -25.37
C THR A 680 14.41 -48.11 -25.05
N ILE A 681 13.64 -48.80 -24.21
CA ILE A 681 13.76 -50.24 -24.00
C ILE A 681 12.91 -50.95 -25.05
N SER A 682 13.51 -51.88 -25.80
CA SER A 682 12.85 -52.64 -26.86
C SER A 682 13.09 -54.13 -26.70
N GLY A 683 12.09 -54.96 -26.99
CA GLY A 683 12.21 -56.41 -26.94
C GLY A 683 10.97 -57.10 -27.50
N ASN A 684 10.89 -58.40 -27.31
CA ASN A 684 9.77 -59.23 -27.76
C ASN A 684 9.00 -59.83 -26.57
N ALA A 685 7.68 -59.91 -26.70
CA ALA A 685 6.79 -60.51 -25.70
C ALA A 685 5.54 -61.10 -26.39
N ALA A 686 4.66 -61.73 -25.61
CA ALA A 686 3.42 -62.30 -26.15
C ALA A 686 2.60 -61.23 -26.91
N PRO A 687 2.23 -61.45 -28.19
CA PRO A 687 1.48 -60.48 -28.97
C PRO A 687 0.20 -60.02 -28.29
N SER A 688 -0.13 -58.74 -28.41
CA SER A 688 -1.31 -58.13 -27.78
C SER A 688 -1.38 -58.19 -26.24
N SER A 689 -0.32 -58.60 -25.56
CA SER A 689 -0.21 -58.53 -24.09
C SER A 689 0.17 -57.12 -23.61
N THR A 690 0.16 -56.91 -22.29
CA THR A 690 0.68 -55.69 -21.65
C THR A 690 1.83 -56.08 -20.75
N ILE A 691 2.99 -55.44 -20.92
CA ILE A 691 4.14 -55.63 -20.04
C ILE A 691 4.28 -54.44 -19.10
N THR A 692 4.90 -54.70 -17.95
CA THR A 692 5.21 -53.69 -16.94
C THR A 692 6.72 -53.56 -16.84
N VAL A 693 7.18 -52.31 -16.88
CA VAL A 693 8.59 -51.96 -16.73
C VAL A 693 8.74 -51.16 -15.44
N THR A 694 9.58 -51.64 -14.53
CA THR A 694 9.73 -51.04 -13.20
C THR A 694 11.18 -50.74 -12.86
N THR A 695 11.42 -49.68 -12.10
CA THR A 695 12.71 -49.44 -11.44
C THR A 695 12.50 -48.74 -10.09
N THR A 696 13.45 -48.88 -9.18
CA THR A 696 13.43 -48.21 -7.88
C THR A 696 14.33 -46.98 -7.92
N LEU A 697 13.72 -45.81 -7.74
CA LEU A 697 14.37 -44.52 -7.65
C LEU A 697 14.79 -44.25 -6.20
N LYS A 698 15.99 -43.70 -6.02
CA LYS A 698 16.41 -43.09 -4.76
C LYS A 698 16.46 -41.58 -4.96
N LEU A 699 15.49 -40.87 -4.38
CA LEU A 699 15.37 -39.41 -4.43
C LEU A 699 15.54 -38.87 -3.01
N ASN A 700 16.69 -38.24 -2.73
CA ASN A 700 17.07 -37.85 -1.38
C ASN A 700 16.97 -39.07 -0.43
N ASP A 701 16.23 -38.95 0.67
CA ASP A 701 16.00 -40.02 1.65
C ASP A 701 14.77 -40.91 1.32
N ARG A 702 14.19 -40.78 0.13
CA ARG A 702 12.99 -41.54 -0.29
C ARG A 702 13.31 -42.55 -1.38
N SER A 703 12.79 -43.76 -1.21
CA SER A 703 12.74 -44.77 -2.27
C SER A 703 11.35 -44.77 -2.92
N VAL A 704 11.30 -44.65 -4.24
CA VAL A 704 10.04 -44.59 -5.01
C VAL A 704 10.10 -45.61 -6.15
N THR A 705 9.04 -46.38 -6.35
CA THR A 705 8.96 -47.28 -7.50
C THR A 705 8.37 -46.53 -8.70
N TYR A 706 9.16 -46.43 -9.76
CA TYR A 706 8.71 -45.98 -11.06
C TYR A 706 8.20 -47.18 -11.86
N GLU A 707 7.00 -47.06 -12.41
CA GLU A 707 6.35 -48.07 -13.23
C GLU A 707 5.86 -47.45 -14.55
N ARG A 708 6.03 -48.17 -15.66
CA ARG A 708 5.27 -47.94 -16.90
C ARG A 708 4.61 -49.22 -17.39
N LYS A 709 3.45 -49.06 -18.03
CA LYS A 709 2.79 -50.14 -18.79
C LYS A 709 2.80 -49.81 -20.27
N VAL A 710 3.19 -50.79 -21.09
CA VAL A 710 3.18 -50.69 -22.54
C VAL A 710 2.48 -51.90 -23.15
N ARG A 711 1.67 -51.65 -24.19
CA ARG A 711 1.02 -52.70 -24.96
C ARG A 711 1.97 -53.25 -26.02
N VAL A 712 2.10 -54.57 -26.06
CA VAL A 712 2.90 -55.28 -27.07
C VAL A 712 2.15 -55.26 -28.40
N ARG A 713 2.85 -55.00 -29.50
CA ARG A 713 2.29 -54.96 -30.85
C ARG A 713 1.85 -56.35 -31.31
N ALA A 714 1.11 -56.39 -32.42
CA ALA A 714 0.63 -57.64 -33.01
C ALA A 714 1.78 -58.54 -33.53
N ASP A 715 2.93 -57.95 -33.85
CA ASP A 715 4.15 -58.65 -34.28
C ASP A 715 5.00 -59.17 -33.09
N GLY A 716 4.52 -58.99 -31.86
CA GLY A 716 5.24 -59.38 -30.64
C GLY A 716 6.29 -58.37 -30.16
N SER A 717 6.54 -57.28 -30.88
CA SER A 717 7.52 -56.26 -30.48
C SER A 717 6.92 -55.24 -29.49
N TYR A 718 7.74 -54.74 -28.57
CA TYR A 718 7.41 -53.59 -27.74
C TYR A 718 8.53 -52.54 -27.73
N ARG A 719 8.17 -51.28 -27.50
CA ARG A 719 9.11 -50.18 -27.28
C ARG A 719 8.56 -49.29 -26.17
N VAL A 720 9.36 -49.04 -25.15
CA VAL A 720 8.98 -48.19 -24.01
C VAL A 720 10.11 -47.25 -23.65
N THR A 721 9.82 -45.95 -23.70
CA THR A 721 10.77 -44.92 -23.29
C THR A 721 10.76 -44.75 -21.79
N VAL A 722 11.92 -44.64 -21.15
CA VAL A 722 12.02 -44.46 -19.69
C VAL A 722 12.98 -43.30 -19.36
N PRO A 723 12.63 -42.43 -18.38
CA PRO A 723 13.39 -41.22 -18.11
C PRO A 723 14.49 -41.41 -17.05
N TYR A 724 14.61 -42.59 -16.44
CA TYR A 724 15.58 -42.82 -15.37
C TYR A 724 16.69 -43.77 -15.83
N PRO A 725 17.94 -43.53 -15.41
CA PRO A 725 19.00 -44.54 -15.50
C PRO A 725 18.76 -45.62 -14.42
N GLY A 726 19.40 -46.76 -14.58
CA GLY A 726 19.43 -47.82 -13.57
C GLY A 726 19.01 -49.18 -14.09
N ASN A 727 18.75 -50.09 -13.15
CA ASN A 727 18.30 -51.44 -13.47
C ASN A 727 16.78 -51.45 -13.53
N TYR A 728 16.25 -51.83 -14.69
CA TYR A 728 14.82 -52.01 -14.92
C TYR A 728 14.48 -53.49 -14.88
N THR A 729 13.41 -53.82 -14.18
CA THR A 729 12.77 -55.13 -14.29
C THR A 729 11.72 -55.05 -15.39
N VAL A 730 11.87 -55.89 -16.41
CA VAL A 730 10.96 -56.03 -17.54
C VAL A 730 10.42 -57.45 -17.49
N SER A 731 9.19 -57.61 -16.99
CA SER A 731 8.64 -58.92 -16.63
C SER A 731 9.51 -59.65 -15.58
N GLU A 732 10.34 -60.63 -15.96
CA GLU A 732 11.27 -61.35 -15.08
C GLU A 732 12.74 -61.03 -15.34
N GLU A 733 13.04 -60.24 -16.37
CA GLU A 733 14.41 -59.92 -16.79
C GLU A 733 14.85 -58.56 -16.25
N THR A 734 16.17 -58.42 -16.02
CA THR A 734 16.76 -57.16 -15.55
C THR A 734 17.63 -56.55 -16.64
N VAL A 735 17.35 -55.30 -16.99
CA VAL A 735 17.99 -54.56 -18.07
C VAL A 735 18.61 -53.29 -17.51
N ARG A 736 19.88 -53.03 -17.83
CA ARG A 736 20.58 -51.83 -17.36
C ARG A 736 20.45 -50.70 -18.39
N VAL A 737 19.85 -49.60 -17.96
CA VAL A 737 19.78 -48.34 -18.71
C VAL A 737 20.87 -47.39 -18.19
N SER A 738 21.73 -46.89 -19.09
CA SER A 738 22.78 -45.95 -18.73
C SER A 738 22.29 -44.49 -18.72
N GLU A 739 22.98 -43.63 -17.98
CA GLU A 739 22.77 -42.18 -17.97
C GLU A 739 22.87 -41.59 -19.39
N GLN A 740 23.87 -42.02 -20.17
CA GLN A 740 24.04 -41.60 -21.55
C GLN A 740 22.84 -41.97 -22.42
N ALA A 741 22.30 -43.20 -22.28
CA ALA A 741 21.14 -43.62 -23.06
C ALA A 741 19.90 -42.77 -22.75
N VAL A 742 19.70 -42.35 -21.50
CA VAL A 742 18.60 -41.46 -21.12
C VAL A 742 18.77 -40.07 -21.75
N ASN A 743 19.98 -39.52 -21.71
CA ASN A 743 20.24 -38.16 -22.17
C ASN A 743 20.27 -38.04 -23.70
N THR A 744 20.62 -39.10 -24.42
CA THR A 744 20.72 -39.08 -25.90
C THR A 744 19.55 -39.77 -26.62
N GLY A 745 18.59 -40.35 -25.90
CA GLY A 745 17.51 -41.12 -26.52
C GLY A 745 17.94 -42.52 -27.02
N GLY A 746 18.94 -43.11 -26.38
CA GLY A 746 19.54 -44.39 -26.79
C GLY A 746 18.58 -45.58 -26.69
N ASN A 747 18.80 -46.60 -27.51
CA ASN A 747 18.02 -47.83 -27.51
C ASN A 747 18.71 -48.94 -26.70
N VAL A 748 17.97 -49.63 -25.85
CA VAL A 748 18.43 -50.77 -25.05
C VAL A 748 17.56 -51.97 -25.40
N THR A 749 18.17 -53.07 -25.81
CA THR A 749 17.45 -54.29 -26.20
C THR A 749 17.42 -55.29 -25.06
N VAL A 750 16.25 -55.89 -24.85
CA VAL A 750 15.96 -56.96 -23.88
C VAL A 750 15.96 -58.28 -24.61
#